data_AF-M9LT44-F1
#
_entry.id   AF-M9LT44-F1
#
_cell.length_a   1.000
_cell.length_b   1.000
_cell.length_c   1.000
_cell.angle_alpha   90.00
_cell.angle_beta   90.00
_cell.angle_gamma   90.00
#
_symmetry.space_group_name_H-M   'P 1'
#
loop_
_entity.id
_entity.type
_entity.pdbx_description
1 polymer ?
#
loop_
_entity_poly.entity_id
_entity_poly.type
_entity_poly.pdbx_seq_one_letter_code
_entity_poly.pdbx_strand_id
1 'polypeptide(L)'
;MSFFASAGDSGGLFTISIAAQSLLALLYPARCPALRLKAKLSAASSRKRLGTAAGGSDAALLHCRAWPGILSSSAVHARASVALDVPLLLPRPAPPRPPAPPVAYLKVQHNIAGPSIPTTSFRPPSLHLQPISSSVYHIDRRIMPRLVSQSTLAASLRSTSTRSISTSALPRATAVAARSVGQLANKSVLAQLPRSAAFSTSARAMGGHAGVGKGEDNVRPPPDQVLQDIADYVHNYKIDSQVAYDTARLCLLDSLGCAMEALRFPAAANVCGPVVPGTVVPNGARVIGTNYELDPIRAAFNNGALIRWLDFNDTWLAAEWGHPSDNIGSILSVADWISRTNIANGKKPLTVEDVLTAAIQAHEIQGCLALENSFNRVGLDHVVLVKVASAAVVSKMIGNTRDQTVDVVSQAFVDGQSLRTYRHAPNAGSRKSWAAGDACSRAVNLALLVQKGEQGYNSVLTAKTWGFYDVLFKGKEFKFQRPYGSYVMENVLFKLVPAEFHSQTAIEGAIVLHGRMQKNGKTSDDIKHVTIKTQEAAVRIISKSGKLNNYADRDHSLQYITAMGLINGKLDPEDYSDEVAKNPKIDELRAKMSVEEEPRYTTEYLDPELRSIGNSVEVTFNDGTTDSIALDYPVGHARRRDEAKPLIKAKLQKHLKGFFPEARQSEIVALLEDHAKLTKLPANEFVDLWVRDQ
;
A
#
# COMPACT_ATOMS: atom_id res chain seq x y z
N MET A 1 23.15 38.36 51.09
CA MET A 1 23.41 37.55 52.30
C MET A 1 23.21 36.08 51.92
N SER A 2 24.01 35.08 52.31
CA SER A 2 25.45 35.00 52.65
C SER A 2 25.83 33.52 52.89
N PHE A 3 26.68 32.91 52.06
CA PHE A 3 27.36 31.58 52.26
C PHE A 3 26.42 30.35 52.48
N PHE A 4 26.82 29.07 52.55
CA PHE A 4 28.06 28.30 52.21
C PHE A 4 27.66 27.17 51.20
N ALA A 5 28.47 26.27 50.59
CA ALA A 5 29.59 25.39 50.97
C ALA A 5 29.23 24.28 52.01
N SER A 6 29.75 23.03 51.99
CA SER A 6 30.57 22.27 51.02
C SER A 6 30.40 20.74 51.25
N ALA A 7 31.07 19.90 50.45
CA ALA A 7 31.03 18.43 50.41
C ALA A 7 31.31 17.67 51.74
N GLY A 8 30.84 16.41 51.79
CA GLY A 8 31.15 15.38 52.80
C GLY A 8 30.87 13.97 52.22
N ASP A 9 31.58 12.95 52.69
CA ASP A 9 31.85 11.73 51.89
C ASP A 9 31.53 10.39 52.61
N SER A 10 31.47 9.32 51.82
CA SER A 10 31.72 7.90 52.15
C SER A 10 30.68 7.06 52.94
N GLY A 11 30.52 5.80 52.46
CA GLY A 11 30.57 4.60 53.32
C GLY A 11 29.26 3.93 53.76
N GLY A 12 29.04 2.68 53.32
CA GLY A 12 28.09 1.76 53.97
C GLY A 12 27.51 0.65 53.08
N LEU A 13 28.06 -0.58 53.16
CA LEU A 13 27.37 -1.77 52.64
C LEU A 13 26.35 -2.28 53.68
N PHE A 14 25.17 -2.68 53.22
CA PHE A 14 24.31 -3.61 53.97
C PHE A 14 23.62 -4.61 53.03
N THR A 15 24.19 -5.81 52.92
CA THR A 15 23.48 -7.00 52.45
C THR A 15 22.57 -7.52 53.55
N ILE A 16 21.27 -7.66 53.28
CA ILE A 16 20.37 -8.48 54.09
C ILE A 16 19.81 -9.57 53.18
N SER A 17 20.16 -10.82 53.49
CA SER A 17 19.56 -12.01 52.89
C SER A 17 18.52 -12.56 53.86
N ILE A 18 17.30 -12.75 53.38
CA ILE A 18 16.27 -13.54 54.09
C ILE A 18 15.72 -14.56 53.10
N ALA A 19 16.15 -15.81 53.28
CA ALA A 19 15.50 -16.97 52.68
C ALA A 19 14.54 -17.57 53.71
N ALA A 20 13.31 -17.89 53.28
CA ALA A 20 12.35 -18.63 54.08
C ALA A 20 11.65 -19.68 53.20
N GLN A 21 11.97 -20.96 53.42
CA GLN A 21 11.27 -22.09 52.82
C GLN A 21 10.05 -22.47 53.68
N SER A 22 8.96 -22.91 53.06
CA SER A 22 7.96 -23.79 53.70
C SER A 22 7.12 -24.51 52.64
N LEU A 23 6.43 -25.58 53.04
CA LEU A 23 6.09 -26.70 52.16
C LEU A 23 4.59 -26.84 51.82
N LEU A 24 4.35 -27.30 50.59
CA LEU A 24 3.36 -28.28 50.11
C LEU A 24 1.86 -28.26 50.53
N ALA A 25 1.05 -28.44 49.49
CA ALA A 25 -0.15 -29.30 49.39
C ALA A 25 -1.51 -28.86 50.00
N LEU A 26 -2.52 -28.75 49.12
CA LEU A 26 -3.75 -29.55 49.20
C LEU A 26 -4.52 -29.58 47.85
N LEU A 27 -5.71 -30.20 47.81
CA LEU A 27 -6.29 -30.84 46.61
C LEU A 27 -7.65 -30.29 46.14
N TYR A 28 -7.86 -30.37 44.82
CA TYR A 28 -9.13 -30.33 44.05
C TYR A 28 -9.91 -29.00 43.92
N PRO A 29 -10.71 -28.83 42.83
CA PRO A 29 -11.31 -27.54 42.44
C PRO A 29 -12.80 -27.38 42.80
N ALA A 30 -13.24 -26.13 42.97
CA ALA A 30 -14.64 -25.77 43.19
C ALA A 30 -15.47 -25.71 41.88
N ARG A 31 -16.76 -26.03 41.96
CA ARG A 31 -17.72 -25.97 40.84
C ARG A 31 -18.54 -24.69 40.87
N CYS A 32 -18.88 -24.15 39.70
CA CYS A 32 -19.89 -23.09 39.54
C CYS A 32 -21.28 -23.71 39.28
N PRO A 33 -22.40 -23.11 39.75
CA PRO A 33 -23.74 -23.70 39.66
C PRO A 33 -24.45 -23.44 38.32
N ALA A 34 -25.40 -24.31 37.97
CA ALA A 34 -26.19 -24.21 36.73
C ALA A 34 -27.60 -23.63 36.97
N LEU A 35 -28.04 -22.74 36.07
CA LEU A 35 -29.42 -22.22 36.02
C LEU A 35 -30.28 -23.03 35.05
N ARG A 36 -31.41 -23.56 35.53
CA ARG A 36 -32.46 -24.17 34.71
C ARG A 36 -33.61 -23.18 34.47
N LEU A 37 -33.94 -22.91 33.21
CA LEU A 37 -35.20 -22.25 32.86
C LEU A 37 -36.33 -23.28 32.77
N LYS A 38 -37.54 -22.92 33.21
CA LYS A 38 -38.75 -23.76 33.11
C LYS A 38 -39.54 -23.40 31.85
N ALA A 39 -39.90 -24.40 31.05
CA ALA A 39 -40.93 -24.24 30.04
C ALA A 39 -42.33 -24.31 30.69
N LYS A 40 -43.30 -23.55 30.14
CA LYS A 40 -44.73 -23.74 30.39
C LYS A 40 -45.40 -24.10 29.05
N LEU A 41 -46.24 -25.14 29.09
CA LEU A 41 -47.15 -25.49 28.00
C LEU A 41 -48.46 -24.70 28.15
N SER A 42 -49.04 -24.31 27.01
CA SER A 42 -50.48 -24.19 26.86
C SER A 42 -50.87 -24.77 25.49
N ALA A 43 -52.02 -25.43 25.43
CA ALA A 43 -52.53 -26.05 24.21
C ALA A 43 -53.91 -25.47 23.89
N ALA A 44 -54.17 -25.22 22.61
CA ALA A 44 -55.49 -24.91 22.07
C ALA A 44 -55.59 -25.52 20.66
N SER A 45 -56.79 -25.95 20.27
CA SER A 45 -57.02 -26.76 19.07
C SER A 45 -57.98 -26.08 18.09
N SER A 46 -57.91 -26.46 16.81
CA SER A 46 -59.02 -26.35 15.85
C SER A 46 -58.77 -27.28 14.64
N ARG A 47 -59.72 -27.38 13.71
CA ARG A 47 -59.92 -28.56 12.84
C ARG A 47 -60.04 -28.23 11.35
N LYS A 48 -59.67 -29.23 10.52
CA LYS A 48 -60.16 -29.54 9.15
C LYS A 48 -60.05 -28.46 8.05
N ARG A 49 -59.45 -28.85 6.93
CA ARG A 49 -60.21 -29.33 5.73
C ARG A 49 -59.32 -30.18 4.81
N LEU A 50 -59.96 -30.98 3.96
CA LEU A 50 -59.34 -31.76 2.88
C LEU A 50 -59.49 -31.03 1.54
N GLY A 51 -58.57 -31.31 0.60
CA GLY A 51 -58.68 -30.98 -0.81
C GLY A 51 -57.74 -31.89 -1.61
N THR A 52 -58.23 -32.52 -2.68
CA THR A 52 -57.55 -33.62 -3.39
C THR A 52 -57.63 -33.45 -4.91
N ALA A 53 -56.49 -33.51 -5.61
CA ALA A 53 -56.28 -33.91 -7.03
C ALA A 53 -54.91 -33.40 -7.53
N ALA A 54 -54.28 -33.96 -8.57
CA ALA A 54 -54.25 -35.33 -9.11
C ALA A 54 -53.13 -35.42 -10.19
N GLY A 55 -52.49 -36.60 -10.32
CA GLY A 55 -51.53 -36.91 -11.40
C GLY A 55 -50.09 -36.41 -11.18
N GLY A 56 -49.04 -37.14 -11.58
CA GLY A 56 -48.99 -38.54 -12.09
C GLY A 56 -47.61 -38.87 -12.69
N SER A 57 -47.22 -40.16 -12.69
CA SER A 57 -46.17 -40.84 -13.53
C SER A 57 -44.77 -40.19 -13.64
N ASP A 58 -43.63 -40.89 -13.47
CA ASP A 58 -43.34 -42.33 -13.53
C ASP A 58 -42.22 -42.77 -12.57
N ALA A 59 -41.99 -44.09 -12.45
CA ALA A 59 -40.91 -44.68 -11.65
C ALA A 59 -40.32 -45.96 -12.25
N ALA A 60 -39.00 -46.15 -12.12
CA ALA A 60 -38.28 -47.42 -12.31
C ALA A 60 -37.12 -47.44 -11.28
N LEU A 61 -37.15 -48.32 -10.27
CA LEU A 61 -36.69 -49.73 -10.28
C LEU A 61 -35.16 -49.87 -10.48
N LEU A 62 -34.37 -49.97 -9.40
CA LEU A 62 -33.99 -51.19 -8.64
C LEU A 62 -32.98 -52.13 -9.33
N HIS A 63 -31.76 -52.25 -8.77
CA HIS A 63 -31.29 -53.52 -8.17
C HIS A 63 -29.93 -53.42 -7.45
N CYS A 64 -29.81 -54.13 -6.32
CA CYS A 64 -28.53 -54.46 -5.65
C CYS A 64 -28.30 -55.99 -5.66
N ARG A 65 -27.03 -56.44 -5.62
CA ARG A 65 -26.60 -57.81 -5.26
C ARG A 65 -25.21 -57.83 -4.58
N ALA A 66 -24.91 -58.88 -3.82
CA ALA A 66 -23.64 -59.16 -3.12
C ALA A 66 -22.99 -60.46 -3.67
N TRP A 67 -21.88 -61.07 -3.19
CA TRP A 67 -21.00 -60.97 -1.99
C TRP A 67 -19.68 -61.75 -2.33
N PRO A 68 -18.68 -62.04 -1.45
CA PRO A 68 -18.40 -61.68 -0.05
C PRO A 68 -17.08 -60.85 0.04
N GLY A 69 -16.03 -61.04 0.86
CA GLY A 69 -15.73 -61.94 2.01
C GLY A 69 -14.23 -61.96 2.41
N ILE A 70 -13.92 -62.46 3.63
CA ILE A 70 -12.57 -62.75 4.22
C ILE A 70 -11.63 -61.51 4.37
N LEU A 71 -11.27 -60.93 5.54
CA LEU A 71 -11.02 -61.32 6.95
C LEU A 71 -9.53 -61.51 7.34
N SER A 72 -8.96 -60.49 8.00
CA SER A 72 -8.06 -60.67 9.16
C SER A 72 -8.05 -59.44 10.08
N SER A 73 -7.77 -59.68 11.36
CA SER A 73 -7.67 -58.82 12.56
C SER A 73 -6.80 -57.54 12.41
N SER A 74 -6.94 -56.45 13.19
CA SER A 74 -7.40 -56.29 14.59
C SER A 74 -8.09 -54.93 14.87
N ALA A 75 -8.73 -54.79 16.05
CA ALA A 75 -9.63 -53.68 16.39
C ALA A 75 -9.01 -52.41 17.03
N VAL A 76 -9.68 -51.25 16.84
CA VAL A 76 -9.77 -50.09 17.76
C VAL A 76 -11.21 -49.55 17.74
N HIS A 77 -11.63 -48.82 18.79
CA HIS A 77 -13.03 -48.49 19.10
C HIS A 77 -13.74 -47.45 18.21
N ALA A 78 -15.07 -47.55 18.27
CA ALA A 78 -16.07 -46.76 17.56
C ALA A 78 -16.00 -45.22 17.74
N ARG A 79 -16.49 -44.51 16.71
CA ARG A 79 -17.18 -43.23 16.84
C ARG A 79 -18.62 -43.40 16.34
N ALA A 80 -19.59 -42.85 17.06
CA ALA A 80 -20.97 -42.80 16.61
C ALA A 80 -21.21 -41.57 15.72
N SER A 81 -21.72 -41.78 14.52
CA SER A 81 -22.16 -40.71 13.62
C SER A 81 -23.68 -40.62 13.66
N VAL A 82 -24.20 -39.57 14.30
CA VAL A 82 -25.63 -39.22 14.21
C VAL A 82 -25.82 -38.36 12.96
N ALA A 83 -26.55 -38.87 11.98
CA ALA A 83 -27.04 -38.04 10.87
C ALA A 83 -28.17 -37.14 11.37
N LEU A 84 -28.15 -35.88 10.96
CA LEU A 84 -29.24 -34.92 11.17
C LEU A 84 -29.64 -34.34 9.81
N ASP A 85 -30.75 -34.84 9.27
CA ASP A 85 -31.41 -34.22 8.12
C ASP A 85 -31.94 -32.84 8.53
N VAL A 86 -31.51 -31.80 7.81
CA VAL A 86 -31.99 -30.43 8.00
C VAL A 86 -32.62 -29.95 6.68
N PRO A 87 -33.92 -29.61 6.66
CA PRO A 87 -34.59 -29.19 5.43
C PRO A 87 -34.13 -27.79 5.01
N LEU A 88 -33.88 -27.62 3.71
CA LEU A 88 -33.56 -26.33 3.08
C LEU A 88 -34.74 -25.35 3.18
N LEU A 89 -34.58 -24.30 3.98
CA LEU A 89 -35.46 -23.14 3.99
C LEU A 89 -34.86 -22.01 3.15
N LEU A 90 -35.53 -21.69 2.03
CA LEU A 90 -35.19 -20.52 1.21
C LEU A 90 -35.60 -19.22 1.93
N PRO A 91 -34.77 -18.16 1.92
CA PRO A 91 -35.08 -16.91 2.60
C PRO A 91 -36.19 -16.13 1.87
N ARG A 92 -37.14 -15.58 2.64
CA ARG A 92 -38.07 -14.55 2.15
C ARG A 92 -37.40 -13.17 2.21
N PRO A 93 -37.75 -12.23 1.31
CA PRO A 93 -37.23 -10.85 1.37
C PRO A 93 -37.73 -10.13 2.64
N ALA A 94 -36.91 -9.23 3.17
CA ALA A 94 -37.24 -8.42 4.34
C ALA A 94 -38.18 -7.24 3.96
N PRO A 95 -39.11 -6.84 4.85
CA PRO A 95 -39.92 -5.65 4.63
C PRO A 95 -39.10 -4.35 4.77
N PRO A 96 -39.53 -3.24 4.14
CA PRO A 96 -38.83 -1.95 4.24
C PRO A 96 -38.89 -1.37 5.66
N ARG A 97 -37.86 -0.62 6.05
CA ARG A 97 -37.83 0.10 7.34
C ARG A 97 -38.74 1.33 7.31
N PRO A 98 -39.41 1.69 8.43
CA PRO A 98 -40.06 2.99 8.58
C PRO A 98 -39.00 4.12 8.66
N PRO A 99 -39.36 5.37 8.34
CA PRO A 99 -38.49 6.52 8.49
C PRO A 99 -38.18 6.83 9.96
N ALA A 100 -37.03 7.45 10.23
CA ALA A 100 -36.63 7.85 11.57
C ALA A 100 -37.45 9.06 12.10
N PRO A 101 -37.77 9.12 13.40
CA PRO A 101 -38.43 10.28 14.00
C PRO A 101 -37.47 11.49 14.09
N PRO A 102 -37.99 12.74 14.08
CA PRO A 102 -37.17 13.94 14.19
C PRO A 102 -36.54 14.08 15.59
N VAL A 103 -35.31 14.59 15.64
CA VAL A 103 -34.58 14.81 16.90
C VAL A 103 -35.10 16.07 17.60
N ALA A 104 -35.66 15.90 18.80
CA ALA A 104 -36.06 17.02 19.66
C ALA A 104 -34.85 17.54 20.47
N TYR A 105 -34.53 18.83 20.33
CA TYR A 105 -33.50 19.48 21.15
C TYR A 105 -34.02 19.80 22.55
N LEU A 106 -33.49 19.11 23.56
CA LEU A 106 -33.66 19.47 24.97
C LEU A 106 -32.80 20.70 25.30
N LYS A 107 -33.44 21.87 25.46
CA LYS A 107 -32.81 23.05 26.06
C LYS A 107 -32.71 22.88 27.58
N VAL A 108 -31.50 22.81 28.11
CA VAL A 108 -31.24 23.07 29.53
C VAL A 108 -31.26 24.58 29.74
N GLN A 109 -32.00 25.06 30.74
CA GLN A 109 -32.03 26.47 31.13
C GLN A 109 -31.01 26.74 32.25
N HIS A 110 -30.26 27.84 32.13
CA HIS A 110 -29.66 28.52 33.28
C HIS A 110 -30.13 29.98 33.28
N ASN A 111 -30.67 30.42 34.42
CA ASN A 111 -31.17 31.78 34.63
C ASN A 111 -30.07 32.67 35.21
N ILE A 112 -29.71 33.76 34.52
CA ILE A 112 -29.17 35.00 35.11
C ILE A 112 -29.89 36.19 34.41
N ALA A 113 -30.05 37.31 35.12
CA ALA A 113 -30.93 38.43 34.74
C ALA A 113 -30.36 39.34 33.61
N GLY A 114 -31.23 40.21 33.05
CA GLY A 114 -30.94 41.17 31.96
C GLY A 114 -30.30 42.50 32.42
N PRO A 115 -30.48 43.65 31.70
CA PRO A 115 -31.75 44.07 31.05
C PRO A 115 -31.67 44.70 29.62
N SER A 116 -32.85 45.01 29.05
CA SER A 116 -33.21 46.02 28.01
C SER A 116 -32.47 46.03 26.64
N ILE A 117 -33.10 45.68 25.50
CA ILE A 117 -34.03 46.51 24.67
C ILE A 117 -33.37 47.83 24.19
N PRO A 118 -33.30 48.11 22.85
CA PRO A 118 -34.44 48.05 21.93
C PRO A 118 -34.26 47.35 20.57
N THR A 119 -35.40 47.03 19.96
CA THR A 119 -35.56 46.50 18.59
C THR A 119 -35.65 47.63 17.55
N THR A 120 -35.01 47.45 16.40
CA THR A 120 -35.35 48.19 15.16
C THR A 120 -35.65 47.20 14.03
N SER A 121 -36.66 47.52 13.23
CA SER A 121 -37.11 46.68 12.10
C SER A 121 -36.45 47.13 10.80
N PHE A 122 -35.95 46.19 10.01
CA PHE A 122 -35.56 46.44 8.62
C PHE A 122 -36.09 45.35 7.69
N ARG A 123 -36.62 45.76 6.53
CA ARG A 123 -37.05 44.84 5.47
C ARG A 123 -35.84 44.37 4.65
N PRO A 124 -35.79 43.12 4.17
CA PRO A 124 -34.78 42.70 3.22
C PRO A 124 -35.04 43.34 1.84
N PRO A 125 -34.04 43.95 1.18
CA PRO A 125 -34.13 44.30 -0.24
C PRO A 125 -33.92 43.05 -1.10
N SER A 126 -34.74 42.89 -2.14
CA SER A 126 -34.54 41.90 -3.19
C SER A 126 -33.31 42.25 -4.04
N LEU A 127 -32.39 41.30 -4.23
CA LEU A 127 -31.20 41.46 -5.07
C LEU A 127 -31.30 40.61 -6.34
N HIS A 128 -30.95 41.19 -7.48
CA HIS A 128 -30.92 40.49 -8.77
C HIS A 128 -29.79 39.45 -8.82
N LEU A 129 -30.09 38.29 -9.40
CA LEU A 129 -29.08 37.36 -9.88
C LEU A 129 -28.44 37.92 -11.17
N GLN A 130 -27.12 38.07 -11.17
CA GLN A 130 -26.30 38.07 -12.39
C GLN A 130 -25.32 36.89 -12.32
N PRO A 131 -25.00 36.24 -13.46
CA PRO A 131 -24.12 35.09 -13.48
C PRO A 131 -22.66 35.51 -13.22
N ILE A 132 -22.00 34.80 -12.29
CA ILE A 132 -20.57 35.00 -12.04
C ILE A 132 -19.77 34.36 -13.18
N SER A 133 -18.94 35.17 -13.84
CA SER A 133 -18.08 34.72 -14.94
C SER A 133 -16.94 33.81 -14.46
N SER A 134 -16.49 32.91 -15.33
CA SER A 134 -15.38 31.99 -15.09
C SER A 134 -14.03 32.72 -15.09
N SER A 135 -13.48 32.99 -13.91
CA SER A 135 -12.17 33.63 -13.75
C SER A 135 -11.01 32.70 -14.11
N VAL A 136 -10.49 32.85 -15.34
CA VAL A 136 -9.19 32.26 -15.76
C VAL A 136 -8.05 33.07 -15.15
N TYR A 137 -7.00 32.41 -14.66
CA TYR A 137 -5.83 33.06 -14.08
C TYR A 137 -5.03 33.87 -15.11
N HIS A 138 -5.06 35.20 -15.00
CA HIS A 138 -4.01 36.06 -15.54
C HIS A 138 -2.85 36.14 -14.54
N ILE A 139 -1.66 35.73 -14.96
CA ILE A 139 -0.40 36.04 -14.27
C ILE A 139 0.16 37.34 -14.87
N ASP A 140 0.45 38.33 -14.03
CA ASP A 140 1.02 39.62 -14.46
C ASP A 140 2.45 39.45 -15.00
N ARG A 141 2.76 40.13 -16.10
CA ARG A 141 4.09 40.13 -16.73
C ARG A 141 4.85 41.37 -16.30
N ARG A 142 5.54 41.30 -15.15
CA ARG A 142 6.63 42.22 -14.82
C ARG A 142 7.67 41.55 -13.90
N ILE A 143 8.93 42.00 -14.05
CA ILE A 143 10.16 41.47 -13.43
C ILE A 143 10.73 40.22 -14.14
N MET A 144 11.62 40.48 -15.09
CA MET A 144 12.62 39.56 -15.67
C MET A 144 13.83 40.43 -16.07
N PRO A 145 15.04 40.25 -15.47
CA PRO A 145 16.24 40.93 -15.94
C PRO A 145 16.75 40.30 -17.25
N ARG A 146 17.40 41.11 -18.09
CA ARG A 146 17.82 40.72 -19.45
C ARG A 146 19.09 39.87 -19.45
N LEU A 147 19.13 38.86 -20.31
CA LEU A 147 20.35 38.40 -21.00
C LEU A 147 19.97 37.84 -22.39
N VAL A 148 20.51 38.44 -23.45
CA VAL A 148 20.24 38.14 -24.87
C VAL A 148 21.52 38.48 -25.66
N SER A 149 21.72 37.86 -26.84
CA SER A 149 22.83 38.06 -27.79
C SER A 149 24.09 37.21 -27.46
N GLN A 150 24.75 36.50 -28.40
CA GLN A 150 24.48 36.28 -29.84
C GLN A 150 25.24 35.03 -30.37
N SER A 151 25.28 34.88 -31.71
CA SER A 151 25.93 33.84 -32.56
C SER A 151 25.28 32.45 -32.52
N THR A 152 24.94 31.74 -33.62
CA THR A 152 25.31 31.62 -35.05
C THR A 152 26.44 30.66 -35.43
N LEU A 153 26.07 29.64 -36.21
CA LEU A 153 26.85 28.99 -37.28
C LEU A 153 28.33 28.60 -37.01
N ALA A 154 28.56 27.32 -36.72
CA ALA A 154 29.78 26.63 -37.14
C ALA A 154 29.54 25.11 -37.30
N ALA A 155 29.60 24.61 -38.54
CA ALA A 155 29.92 23.20 -38.77
C ALA A 155 31.45 23.05 -38.75
N SER A 156 31.99 21.93 -38.24
CA SER A 156 33.45 21.73 -38.22
C SER A 156 33.85 20.32 -38.66
N LEU A 157 34.51 20.27 -39.81
CA LEU A 157 35.28 19.11 -40.28
C LEU A 157 36.66 19.10 -39.61
N ARG A 158 37.04 17.97 -39.02
CA ARG A 158 38.46 17.58 -38.79
C ARG A 158 38.58 16.09 -39.10
N SER A 159 39.08 15.69 -40.27
CA SER A 159 40.48 15.72 -40.74
C SER A 159 41.33 14.61 -40.10
N THR A 160 41.70 13.64 -40.93
CA THR A 160 42.53 12.47 -40.61
C THR A 160 43.95 12.83 -40.14
N SER A 161 44.52 12.01 -39.25
CA SER A 161 45.97 11.92 -39.02
C SER A 161 46.35 10.45 -38.82
N THR A 162 47.50 10.01 -39.34
CA THR A 162 47.88 8.59 -39.49
C THR A 162 49.21 8.24 -38.82
N ARG A 163 49.22 7.11 -38.09
CA ARG A 163 50.35 6.22 -37.70
C ARG A 163 49.72 5.02 -36.94
N SER A 164 49.96 3.72 -37.18
CA SER A 164 51.15 2.91 -37.55
C SER A 164 52.17 2.81 -36.41
N ILE A 165 52.55 1.65 -35.85
CA ILE A 165 52.39 0.21 -36.23
C ILE A 165 52.39 -0.60 -34.91
N SER A 166 51.66 -1.73 -34.72
CA SER A 166 52.04 -3.08 -35.19
C SER A 166 50.98 -4.17 -34.84
N THR A 167 51.07 -5.33 -35.49
CA THR A 167 50.38 -6.58 -35.11
C THR A 167 51.36 -7.76 -35.11
N SER A 168 51.18 -8.70 -34.18
CA SER A 168 51.80 -10.04 -34.19
C SER A 168 50.71 -11.11 -34.32
N ALA A 169 51.06 -12.30 -34.80
CA ALA A 169 50.09 -13.13 -35.53
C ALA A 169 50.13 -14.63 -35.21
N LEU A 170 48.93 -15.24 -35.28
CA LEU A 170 48.67 -16.64 -35.67
C LEU A 170 49.12 -17.75 -34.66
N PRO A 171 48.70 -19.03 -34.82
CA PRO A 171 48.01 -19.63 -35.96
C PRO A 171 46.67 -20.37 -35.71
N ARG A 172 46.05 -20.68 -36.86
CA ARG A 172 44.85 -21.49 -37.12
C ARG A 172 44.83 -22.87 -36.43
N ALA A 173 43.61 -23.39 -36.24
CA ALA A 173 43.26 -24.77 -36.58
C ALA A 173 42.03 -24.77 -37.51
N THR A 174 41.88 -25.78 -38.38
CA THR A 174 40.81 -25.85 -39.39
C THR A 174 40.23 -27.25 -39.51
N ALA A 175 38.90 -27.38 -39.54
CA ALA A 175 38.21 -28.56 -40.05
C ALA A 175 36.85 -28.18 -40.63
N VAL A 176 36.53 -28.71 -41.82
CA VAL A 176 35.21 -28.60 -42.48
C VAL A 176 34.82 -29.98 -42.97
N ALA A 177 33.63 -30.45 -42.61
CA ALA A 177 32.98 -31.60 -43.25
C ALA A 177 31.46 -31.47 -43.10
N ALA A 178 30.73 -31.65 -44.20
CA ALA A 178 29.27 -31.66 -44.23
C ALA A 178 28.76 -32.73 -45.19
N ARG A 179 27.71 -33.47 -44.79
CA ARG A 179 26.87 -34.43 -45.55
C ARG A 179 25.94 -35.13 -44.55
N SER A 180 24.75 -35.62 -44.89
CA SER A 180 23.84 -35.32 -46.00
C SER A 180 22.48 -36.00 -45.73
N VAL A 181 21.39 -35.51 -46.33
CA VAL A 181 20.06 -36.16 -46.24
C VAL A 181 20.03 -37.45 -47.09
N GLY A 182 19.33 -38.48 -46.61
CA GLY A 182 19.07 -39.75 -47.31
C GLY A 182 17.87 -40.45 -46.69
N GLN A 183 17.11 -41.23 -47.48
CA GLN A 183 15.74 -41.64 -47.15
C GLN A 183 15.44 -43.09 -47.55
N LEU A 184 14.42 -43.70 -46.92
CA LEU A 184 13.75 -44.96 -47.29
C LEU A 184 14.58 -46.26 -47.16
N ALA A 185 14.01 -47.48 -47.18
CA ALA A 185 12.82 -48.05 -46.50
C ALA A 185 12.71 -49.55 -46.88
N ASN A 186 12.23 -50.44 -45.98
CA ASN A 186 11.42 -51.61 -46.39
C ASN A 186 10.74 -52.36 -45.22
N LYS A 187 9.45 -52.66 -45.45
CA LYS A 187 8.65 -53.86 -45.12
C LYS A 187 9.04 -54.71 -43.89
N SER A 188 8.23 -54.87 -42.83
CA SER A 188 6.79 -55.20 -42.67
C SER A 188 6.42 -56.69 -42.75
N VAL A 189 5.92 -57.25 -41.64
CA VAL A 189 5.01 -58.40 -41.58
C VAL A 189 3.86 -58.04 -40.63
N LEU A 190 2.63 -58.44 -40.96
CA LEU A 190 1.40 -58.09 -40.24
C LEU A 190 0.96 -59.19 -39.27
N ALA A 191 0.46 -58.81 -38.09
CA ALA A 191 -0.60 -59.56 -37.39
C ALA A 191 -1.36 -58.72 -36.34
N GLN A 192 -2.67 -58.54 -36.59
CA GLN A 192 -3.79 -58.52 -35.62
C GLN A 192 -3.85 -57.50 -34.45
N LEU A 193 -4.95 -56.72 -34.49
CA LEU A 193 -5.65 -56.07 -33.38
C LEU A 193 -6.93 -56.87 -33.05
N PRO A 194 -7.74 -56.54 -32.01
CA PRO A 194 -7.42 -55.95 -30.70
C PRO A 194 -8.05 -56.74 -29.52
N ARG A 195 -7.59 -56.56 -28.27
CA ARG A 195 -8.39 -56.91 -27.07
C ARG A 195 -8.21 -55.96 -25.88
N SER A 196 -9.36 -55.63 -25.28
CA SER A 196 -9.63 -55.24 -23.88
C SER A 196 -8.58 -54.42 -23.11
N ALA A 197 -8.99 -53.21 -22.69
CA ALA A 197 -8.28 -52.47 -21.65
C ALA A 197 -8.26 -53.25 -20.31
N ALA A 198 -7.10 -53.27 -19.66
CA ALA A 198 -6.94 -53.70 -18.27
C ALA A 198 -6.56 -52.48 -17.42
N PHE A 199 -7.21 -52.30 -16.26
CA PHE A 199 -6.82 -51.29 -15.29
C PHE A 199 -5.47 -51.66 -14.67
N SER A 200 -4.39 -51.03 -15.13
CA SER A 200 -3.12 -51.08 -14.41
C SER A 200 -3.26 -50.24 -13.14
N THR A 201 -3.38 -50.88 -11.98
CA THR A 201 -3.15 -50.25 -10.68
C THR A 201 -1.66 -49.98 -10.52
N SER A 202 -1.15 -49.04 -11.31
CA SER A 202 0.22 -48.53 -11.23
C SER A 202 0.38 -47.80 -9.90
N ALA A 203 0.75 -48.55 -8.87
CA ALA A 203 1.11 -48.03 -7.56
C ALA A 203 2.27 -47.05 -7.75
N ARG A 204 1.94 -45.77 -7.86
CA ARG A 204 2.89 -44.69 -8.11
C ARG A 204 3.79 -44.64 -6.88
N ALA A 205 5.02 -45.11 -7.03
CA ALA A 205 5.98 -45.16 -5.93
C ALA A 205 6.08 -43.77 -5.31
N MET A 206 5.61 -43.65 -4.06
CA MET A 206 5.74 -42.41 -3.30
C MET A 206 7.23 -42.12 -3.22
N GLY A 207 7.65 -40.97 -3.74
CA GLY A 207 9.05 -40.54 -3.69
C GLY A 207 9.53 -40.64 -2.25
N GLY A 208 10.65 -41.35 -2.04
CA GLY A 208 11.10 -41.75 -0.71
C GLY A 208 11.16 -40.56 0.24
N HIS A 209 10.62 -40.71 1.44
CA HIS A 209 10.72 -39.68 2.47
C HIS A 209 12.19 -39.33 2.71
N ALA A 210 12.53 -38.06 2.50
CA ALA A 210 13.88 -37.56 2.74
C ALA A 210 14.17 -37.59 4.24
N GLY A 211 14.99 -38.54 4.67
CA GLY A 211 15.42 -38.69 6.06
C GLY A 211 14.43 -39.43 6.96
N VAL A 212 14.80 -40.66 7.34
CA VAL A 212 14.56 -41.08 8.72
C VAL A 212 15.44 -40.17 9.57
N GLY A 213 14.81 -39.23 10.28
CA GLY A 213 15.50 -38.07 10.84
C GLY A 213 16.62 -38.44 11.83
N LYS A 214 17.82 -37.92 11.57
CA LYS A 214 18.65 -37.45 12.70
C LYS A 214 17.84 -36.36 13.38
N GLY A 215 17.72 -36.42 14.72
CA GLY A 215 16.89 -35.47 15.47
C GLY A 215 17.31 -34.02 15.25
N GLU A 216 16.38 -33.10 15.47
CA GLU A 216 16.61 -31.66 15.32
C GLU A 216 17.72 -31.17 16.28
N ASP A 217 18.64 -30.37 15.75
CA ASP A 217 19.68 -29.73 16.56
C ASP A 217 19.10 -28.49 17.27
N ASN A 218 19.37 -28.36 18.56
CA ASN A 218 18.91 -27.24 19.39
C ASN A 218 19.95 -26.09 19.47
N VAL A 219 21.11 -26.23 18.82
CA VAL A 219 22.06 -25.12 18.66
C VAL A 219 21.41 -24.01 17.84
N ARG A 220 21.10 -22.87 18.48
CA ARG A 220 20.59 -21.68 17.78
C ARG A 220 21.66 -21.15 16.82
N PRO A 221 21.37 -20.98 15.51
CA PRO A 221 22.31 -20.35 14.58
C PRO A 221 22.46 -18.85 14.89
N PRO A 222 23.49 -18.16 14.35
CA PRO A 222 23.50 -16.69 14.33
C PRO A 222 22.30 -16.14 13.55
N PRO A 223 21.86 -14.89 13.81
CA PRO A 223 20.78 -14.26 13.03
C PRO A 223 21.14 -14.10 11.55
N ASP A 224 20.14 -14.31 10.67
CA ASP A 224 20.28 -14.13 9.23
C ASP A 224 20.79 -12.73 8.89
N GLN A 225 21.79 -12.64 8.00
CA GLN A 225 22.56 -11.42 7.76
C GLN A 225 21.67 -10.22 7.39
N VAL A 226 20.60 -10.44 6.60
CA VAL A 226 19.64 -9.39 6.23
C VAL A 226 18.99 -8.70 7.44
N LEU A 227 18.72 -9.45 8.51
CA LEU A 227 18.15 -8.91 9.76
C LEU A 227 19.17 -8.00 10.46
N GLN A 228 20.43 -8.44 10.46
CA GLN A 228 21.56 -7.73 11.05
C GLN A 228 21.86 -6.44 10.28
N ASP A 229 21.96 -6.51 8.94
CA ASP A 229 22.23 -5.36 8.07
C ASP A 229 21.16 -4.26 8.22
N ILE A 230 19.89 -4.66 8.37
CA ILE A 230 18.78 -3.72 8.63
C ILE A 230 18.91 -3.09 10.02
N ALA A 231 19.19 -3.88 11.06
CA ALA A 231 19.35 -3.37 12.43
C ALA A 231 20.57 -2.44 12.56
N ASP A 232 21.69 -2.78 11.95
CA ASP A 232 22.92 -1.99 11.96
C ASP A 232 22.81 -0.72 11.13
N TYR A 233 22.11 -0.76 9.99
CA TYR A 233 21.75 0.45 9.25
C TYR A 233 20.85 1.38 10.10
N VAL A 234 19.77 0.85 10.69
CA VAL A 234 18.85 1.65 11.50
C VAL A 234 19.55 2.29 12.69
N HIS A 235 20.37 1.54 13.43
CA HIS A 235 21.04 2.06 14.63
C HIS A 235 22.26 2.91 14.32
N ASN A 236 23.15 2.47 13.43
CA ASN A 236 24.51 3.01 13.30
C ASN A 236 24.72 3.95 12.10
N TYR A 237 23.86 3.92 11.07
CA TYR A 237 24.06 4.76 9.87
C TYR A 237 23.66 6.22 10.13
N LYS A 238 24.62 7.14 9.96
CA LYS A 238 24.36 8.58 9.91
C LYS A 238 24.00 8.99 8.49
N ILE A 239 22.78 9.49 8.29
CA ILE A 239 22.38 10.13 7.02
C ILE A 239 23.09 11.48 6.90
N ASP A 240 23.83 11.68 5.81
CA ASP A 240 24.59 12.90 5.51
C ASP A 240 24.26 13.43 4.11
N SER A 241 22.96 13.49 3.79
CA SER A 241 22.43 13.90 2.48
C SER A 241 21.35 14.97 2.65
N GLN A 242 21.69 16.21 2.27
CA GLN A 242 20.75 17.33 2.25
C GLN A 242 19.58 17.05 1.28
N VAL A 243 19.85 16.40 0.15
CA VAL A 243 18.83 16.01 -0.83
C VAL A 243 17.83 15.01 -0.25
N ALA A 244 18.29 14.08 0.61
CA ALA A 244 17.41 13.16 1.31
C ALA A 244 16.49 13.89 2.31
N TYR A 245 17.01 14.80 3.14
CA TYR A 245 16.20 15.57 4.09
C TYR A 245 15.26 16.57 3.42
N ASP A 246 15.68 17.23 2.34
CA ASP A 246 14.81 18.08 1.51
C ASP A 246 13.67 17.27 0.88
N THR A 247 13.97 16.09 0.34
CA THR A 247 12.95 15.24 -0.29
C THR A 247 12.05 14.58 0.75
N ALA A 248 12.57 14.23 1.94
CA ALA A 248 11.79 13.73 3.06
C ALA A 248 10.77 14.76 3.57
N ARG A 249 11.15 16.05 3.63
CA ARG A 249 10.22 17.15 3.95
C ARG A 249 9.07 17.22 2.95
N LEU A 250 9.37 17.13 1.65
CA LEU A 250 8.34 17.09 0.61
C LEU A 250 7.46 15.84 0.73
N CYS A 251 8.05 14.66 0.97
CA CYS A 251 7.33 13.39 1.15
C CYS A 251 6.37 13.43 2.35
N LEU A 252 6.82 13.92 3.52
CA LEU A 252 5.99 14.06 4.71
C LEU A 252 4.77 14.95 4.45
N LEU A 253 4.98 16.15 3.90
CA LEU A 253 3.91 17.13 3.70
C LEU A 253 2.95 16.74 2.56
N ASP A 254 3.45 16.09 1.50
CA ASP A 254 2.63 15.52 0.43
C ASP A 254 1.75 14.36 0.94
N SER A 255 2.31 13.47 1.75
CA SER A 255 1.61 12.32 2.34
C SER A 255 0.49 12.74 3.28
N LEU A 256 0.76 13.74 4.14
CA LEU A 256 -0.27 14.31 5.02
C LEU A 256 -1.33 15.08 4.23
N GLY A 257 -0.95 15.77 3.15
CA GLY A 257 -1.90 16.29 2.16
C GLY A 257 -2.80 15.20 1.58
N CYS A 258 -2.27 14.02 1.24
CA CYS A 258 -3.06 12.89 0.75
C CYS A 258 -4.02 12.33 1.81
N ALA A 259 -3.59 12.27 3.08
CA ALA A 259 -4.45 11.88 4.20
C ALA A 259 -5.63 12.84 4.42
N MET A 260 -5.41 14.16 4.28
CA MET A 260 -6.48 15.16 4.34
C MET A 260 -7.50 14.95 3.21
N GLU A 261 -7.05 14.73 1.98
CA GLU A 261 -7.95 14.52 0.84
C GLU A 261 -8.74 13.20 0.96
N ALA A 262 -8.11 12.14 1.47
CA ALA A 262 -8.76 10.85 1.73
C ALA A 262 -9.99 10.99 2.65
N LEU A 263 -9.96 11.91 3.64
CA LEU A 263 -11.10 12.16 4.53
C LEU A 263 -12.35 12.71 3.84
N ARG A 264 -12.27 13.20 2.59
CA ARG A 264 -13.44 13.55 1.78
C ARG A 264 -14.24 12.31 1.35
N PHE A 265 -13.61 11.14 1.33
CA PHE A 265 -14.19 9.89 0.84
C PHE A 265 -14.75 9.06 2.02
N PRO A 266 -16.07 8.85 2.13
CA PRO A 266 -16.66 8.15 3.26
C PRO A 266 -16.09 6.74 3.47
N ALA A 267 -15.67 6.05 2.41
CA ALA A 267 -15.05 4.72 2.51
C ALA A 267 -13.71 4.74 3.27
N ALA A 268 -12.93 5.83 3.20
CA ALA A 268 -11.69 6.01 3.96
C ALA A 268 -11.99 6.42 5.41
N ALA A 269 -12.88 7.41 5.60
CA ALA A 269 -13.28 7.86 6.92
C ALA A 269 -13.90 6.72 7.77
N ASN A 270 -14.69 5.84 7.14
CA ASN A 270 -15.37 4.73 7.82
C ASN A 270 -14.45 3.58 8.29
N VAL A 271 -13.19 3.50 7.84
CA VAL A 271 -12.22 2.53 8.41
C VAL A 271 -11.42 3.11 9.59
N CYS A 272 -11.54 4.42 9.83
CA CYS A 272 -10.81 5.15 10.88
C CYS A 272 -11.52 5.09 12.24
N GLY A 273 -10.98 5.77 13.25
CA GLY A 273 -11.48 5.82 14.62
C GLY A 273 -11.02 4.66 15.52
N PRO A 274 -11.39 4.67 16.81
CA PRO A 274 -11.08 3.60 17.75
C PRO A 274 -11.82 2.30 17.41
N VAL A 275 -11.32 1.16 17.91
CA VAL A 275 -12.01 -0.14 17.75
C VAL A 275 -13.33 -0.19 18.53
N VAL A 276 -13.41 0.52 19.66
CA VAL A 276 -14.63 0.73 20.44
C VAL A 276 -14.92 2.24 20.50
N PRO A 277 -16.07 2.72 20.00
CA PRO A 277 -16.45 4.12 20.14
C PRO A 277 -16.48 4.57 21.60
N GLY A 278 -15.83 5.70 21.90
CA GLY A 278 -15.71 6.23 23.27
C GLY A 278 -14.49 5.72 24.06
N THR A 279 -13.59 4.92 23.48
CA THR A 279 -12.27 4.68 24.07
C THR A 279 -11.52 6.00 24.27
N VAL A 280 -10.96 6.18 25.48
CA VAL A 280 -10.02 7.26 25.82
C VAL A 280 -8.64 6.65 26.00
N VAL A 281 -7.62 7.22 25.37
CA VAL A 281 -6.22 6.78 25.48
C VAL A 281 -5.38 7.96 25.97
N PRO A 282 -4.91 7.97 27.23
CA PRO A 282 -4.10 9.08 27.75
C PRO A 282 -2.78 9.24 27.00
N ASN A 283 -2.49 10.46 26.53
CA ASN A 283 -1.32 10.79 25.70
C ASN A 283 -1.29 10.02 24.37
N GLY A 284 -2.46 9.69 23.82
CA GLY A 284 -2.59 8.87 22.63
C GLY A 284 -2.06 9.56 21.36
N ALA A 285 -1.73 8.75 20.36
CA ALA A 285 -1.39 9.22 19.04
C ALA A 285 -2.64 9.77 18.34
N ARG A 286 -2.55 10.98 17.80
CA ARG A 286 -3.67 11.64 17.13
C ARG A 286 -3.76 11.25 15.64
N VAL A 287 -4.98 11.23 15.12
CA VAL A 287 -5.23 10.89 13.70
C VAL A 287 -5.46 12.15 12.87
N ILE A 288 -4.64 12.28 11.82
CA ILE A 288 -4.57 13.43 10.91
C ILE A 288 -5.96 13.77 10.36
N GLY A 289 -6.32 15.05 10.41
CA GLY A 289 -7.58 15.61 9.94
C GLY A 289 -8.82 15.23 10.76
N THR A 290 -8.65 14.67 11.97
CA THR A 290 -9.75 14.22 12.86
C THR A 290 -9.56 14.72 14.30
N ASN A 291 -10.47 14.31 15.19
CA ASN A 291 -10.37 14.47 16.65
C ASN A 291 -10.13 13.14 17.39
N TYR A 292 -9.67 12.08 16.71
CA TYR A 292 -9.34 10.82 17.37
C TYR A 292 -7.96 10.87 18.04
N GLU A 293 -7.89 10.44 19.30
CA GLU A 293 -6.68 10.19 20.09
C GLU A 293 -6.70 8.69 20.46
N LEU A 294 -5.71 7.94 19.99
CA LEU A 294 -5.73 6.47 19.94
C LEU A 294 -4.43 5.86 20.47
N ASP A 295 -4.41 4.55 20.68
CA ASP A 295 -3.17 3.82 20.90
C ASP A 295 -2.29 3.86 19.63
N PRO A 296 -0.95 3.78 19.74
CA PRO A 296 -0.05 3.95 18.60
C PRO A 296 -0.23 2.88 17.51
N ILE A 297 -0.74 1.69 17.85
CA ILE A 297 -1.02 0.61 16.89
C ILE A 297 -2.22 0.99 16.02
N ARG A 298 -3.33 1.39 16.63
CA ARG A 298 -4.54 1.82 15.92
C ARG A 298 -4.36 3.16 15.21
N ALA A 299 -3.60 4.10 15.77
CA ALA A 299 -3.22 5.33 15.07
C ALA A 299 -2.38 5.05 13.82
N ALA A 300 -1.42 4.12 13.89
CA ALA A 300 -0.64 3.71 12.72
C ALA A 300 -1.51 3.10 11.61
N PHE A 301 -2.53 2.31 11.95
CA PHE A 301 -3.55 1.89 10.97
C PHE A 301 -4.23 3.09 10.32
N ASN A 302 -4.74 4.02 11.13
CA ASN A 302 -5.55 5.15 10.66
C ASN A 302 -4.73 6.06 9.73
N ASN A 303 -3.59 6.55 10.20
CA ASN A 303 -2.75 7.47 9.46
C ASN A 303 -2.18 6.81 8.19
N GLY A 304 -1.72 5.55 8.26
CA GLY A 304 -1.24 4.81 7.08
C GLY A 304 -2.34 4.52 6.05
N ALA A 305 -3.55 4.16 6.49
CA ALA A 305 -4.68 3.94 5.58
C ALA A 305 -5.15 5.24 4.91
N LEU A 306 -5.13 6.38 5.61
CA LEU A 306 -5.49 7.68 5.02
C LEU A 306 -4.44 8.15 4.00
N ILE A 307 -3.14 8.09 4.34
CA ILE A 307 -2.04 8.46 3.41
C ILE A 307 -2.18 7.69 2.09
N ARG A 308 -2.39 6.36 2.17
CA ARG A 308 -2.42 5.48 1.00
C ARG A 308 -3.74 5.47 0.23
N TRP A 309 -4.84 5.98 0.80
CA TRP A 309 -6.19 5.59 0.37
C TRP A 309 -6.46 5.81 -1.12
N LEU A 310 -6.16 7.03 -1.59
CA LEU A 310 -6.46 7.53 -2.93
C LEU A 310 -5.40 7.19 -3.98
N ASP A 311 -4.37 6.41 -3.63
CA ASP A 311 -3.26 6.09 -4.54
C ASP A 311 -2.54 7.36 -5.04
N PHE A 312 -2.49 8.42 -4.23
CA PHE A 312 -1.98 9.75 -4.60
C PHE A 312 -0.71 10.16 -3.81
N ASN A 313 -0.25 9.30 -2.90
CA ASN A 313 1.04 9.44 -2.19
C ASN A 313 2.23 9.06 -3.09
N ASP A 314 3.42 8.92 -2.51
CA ASP A 314 4.66 8.63 -3.24
C ASP A 314 4.64 7.26 -3.96
N THR A 315 5.71 6.96 -4.72
CA THR A 315 5.93 5.63 -5.29
C THR A 315 7.42 5.33 -5.45
N TRP A 316 7.78 4.06 -5.28
CA TRP A 316 9.05 3.47 -5.66
C TRP A 316 8.82 2.32 -6.64
N LEU A 317 9.53 2.33 -7.76
CA LEU A 317 9.38 1.38 -8.86
C LEU A 317 10.71 0.64 -9.12
N ALA A 318 10.68 -0.68 -8.95
CA ALA A 318 11.79 -1.59 -9.22
C ALA A 318 11.26 -3.01 -9.54
N ALA A 319 11.96 -4.08 -9.14
CA ALA A 319 11.49 -5.46 -9.28
C ALA A 319 10.24 -5.76 -8.41
N GLU A 320 10.07 -5.03 -7.32
CA GLU A 320 8.80 -4.79 -6.64
C GLU A 320 8.39 -3.32 -6.76
N TRP A 321 7.07 -3.05 -6.70
CA TRP A 321 6.52 -1.68 -6.67
C TRP A 321 5.95 -1.43 -5.28
N GLY A 322 6.11 -0.23 -4.73
CA GLY A 322 5.53 0.13 -3.44
C GLY A 322 5.47 1.64 -3.20
N HIS A 323 4.99 2.02 -2.03
CA HIS A 323 4.83 3.43 -1.63
C HIS A 323 5.55 3.62 -0.30
N PRO A 324 6.84 3.99 -0.29
CA PRO A 324 7.61 4.08 0.95
C PRO A 324 7.06 5.10 1.96
N SER A 325 6.32 6.12 1.50
CA SER A 325 5.54 7.02 2.35
C SER A 325 4.51 6.32 3.26
N ASP A 326 4.04 5.11 2.93
CA ASP A 326 3.11 4.35 3.77
C ASP A 326 3.63 4.20 5.21
N ASN A 327 4.95 4.03 5.38
CA ASN A 327 5.61 3.90 6.69
C ASN A 327 5.45 5.12 7.59
N ILE A 328 5.16 6.30 7.03
CA ILE A 328 4.90 7.53 7.80
C ILE A 328 3.69 7.35 8.72
N GLY A 329 2.74 6.47 8.35
CA GLY A 329 1.66 6.05 9.24
C GLY A 329 2.15 5.49 10.58
N SER A 330 3.15 4.59 10.55
CA SER A 330 3.82 4.06 11.75
C SER A 330 4.62 5.14 12.47
N ILE A 331 5.54 5.79 11.72
CA ILE A 331 6.56 6.69 12.25
C ILE A 331 5.91 7.88 12.97
N LEU A 332 4.98 8.58 12.30
CA LEU A 332 4.38 9.79 12.86
C LEU A 332 3.49 9.47 14.07
N SER A 333 2.74 8.37 14.03
CA SER A 333 1.90 7.93 15.15
C SER A 333 2.72 7.55 16.38
N VAL A 334 3.86 6.86 16.19
CA VAL A 334 4.78 6.54 17.29
C VAL A 334 5.50 7.78 17.80
N ALA A 335 5.95 8.69 16.91
CA ALA A 335 6.61 9.93 17.31
C ALA A 335 5.69 10.84 18.13
N ASP A 336 4.41 10.94 17.75
CA ASP A 336 3.39 11.71 18.47
C ASP A 336 3.15 11.14 19.87
N TRP A 337 2.86 9.84 19.97
CA TRP A 337 2.64 9.14 21.23
C TRP A 337 3.83 9.22 22.18
N ILE A 338 5.06 8.99 21.69
CA ILE A 338 6.28 9.14 22.49
C ILE A 338 6.43 10.59 22.97
N SER A 339 6.17 11.57 22.10
CA SER A 339 6.34 12.98 22.43
C SER A 339 5.36 13.46 23.50
N ARG A 340 4.07 13.12 23.37
CA ARG A 340 3.03 13.40 24.39
C ARG A 340 3.36 12.70 25.71
N THR A 341 3.76 11.42 25.64
CA THR A 341 4.17 10.63 26.81
C THR A 341 5.41 11.22 27.49
N ASN A 342 6.39 11.69 26.73
CA ASN A 342 7.60 12.32 27.28
C ASN A 342 7.27 13.65 27.96
N ILE A 343 6.49 14.53 27.33
CA ILE A 343 6.06 15.81 27.91
C ILE A 343 5.29 15.59 29.22
N ALA A 344 4.35 14.64 29.24
CA ALA A 344 3.61 14.26 30.45
C ALA A 344 4.50 13.69 31.59
N ASN A 345 5.71 13.22 31.27
CA ASN A 345 6.73 12.74 32.22
C ASN A 345 7.91 13.72 32.41
N GLY A 346 7.78 14.99 32.00
CA GLY A 346 8.84 16.00 32.16
C GLY A 346 10.10 15.78 31.30
N LYS A 347 10.00 14.95 30.26
CA LYS A 347 11.07 14.66 29.30
C LYS A 347 10.88 15.46 28.01
N LYS A 348 11.95 15.59 27.21
CA LYS A 348 11.87 16.22 25.88
C LYS A 348 11.04 15.36 24.92
N PRO A 349 10.18 15.95 24.08
CA PRO A 349 9.54 15.26 22.97
C PRO A 349 10.56 14.84 21.91
N LEU A 350 10.15 13.98 20.96
CA LEU A 350 10.86 13.80 19.71
C LEU A 350 10.59 15.01 18.79
N THR A 351 11.45 15.20 17.80
CA THR A 351 11.36 16.29 16.82
C THR A 351 10.84 15.79 15.47
N VAL A 352 10.51 16.70 14.55
CA VAL A 352 10.26 16.32 13.15
C VAL A 352 11.56 15.88 12.46
N GLU A 353 12.75 16.29 12.93
CA GLU A 353 14.02 15.75 12.42
C GLU A 353 14.13 14.23 12.65
N ASP A 354 13.68 13.73 13.81
CA ASP A 354 13.59 12.30 14.10
C ASP A 354 12.60 11.59 13.15
N VAL A 355 11.47 12.23 12.84
CA VAL A 355 10.46 11.72 11.89
C VAL A 355 11.02 11.65 10.47
N LEU A 356 11.75 12.67 10.00
CA LEU A 356 12.38 12.66 8.68
C LEU A 356 13.50 11.61 8.60
N THR A 357 14.31 11.49 9.66
CA THR A 357 15.37 10.47 9.79
C THR A 357 14.78 9.05 9.66
N ALA A 358 13.75 8.75 10.45
CA ALA A 358 13.07 7.46 10.40
C ALA A 358 12.35 7.23 9.05
N ALA A 359 11.82 8.27 8.42
CA ALA A 359 11.22 8.17 7.08
C ALA A 359 12.26 7.79 6.02
N ILE A 360 13.43 8.45 5.99
CA ILE A 360 14.54 8.12 5.09
C ILE A 360 14.99 6.68 5.32
N GLN A 361 15.18 6.26 6.57
CA GLN A 361 15.58 4.89 6.89
C GLN A 361 14.54 3.85 6.43
N ALA A 362 13.24 4.10 6.64
CA ALA A 362 12.19 3.20 6.17
C ALA A 362 12.11 3.16 4.62
N HIS A 363 12.33 4.30 3.95
CA HIS A 363 12.41 4.34 2.49
C HIS A 363 13.56 3.49 1.97
N GLU A 364 14.74 3.59 2.56
CA GLU A 364 15.92 2.85 2.12
C GLU A 364 15.74 1.33 2.33
N ILE A 365 15.23 0.90 3.49
CA ILE A 365 14.99 -0.53 3.77
C ILE A 365 13.99 -1.13 2.78
N GLN A 366 12.81 -0.52 2.63
CA GLN A 366 11.77 -0.99 1.71
C GLN A 366 12.23 -0.92 0.25
N GLY A 367 12.86 0.19 -0.15
CA GLY A 367 13.23 0.42 -1.54
C GLY A 367 14.43 -0.40 -2.00
N CYS A 368 15.44 -0.61 -1.15
CA CYS A 368 16.57 -1.48 -1.49
C CYS A 368 16.19 -2.96 -1.47
N LEU A 369 15.30 -3.41 -0.58
CA LEU A 369 14.69 -4.74 -0.71
C LEU A 369 13.91 -4.87 -2.02
N ALA A 370 13.14 -3.86 -2.42
CA ALA A 370 12.37 -3.88 -3.67
C ALA A 370 13.22 -3.85 -4.96
N LEU A 371 14.53 -3.54 -4.90
CA LEU A 371 15.39 -3.42 -6.08
C LEU A 371 15.43 -4.69 -6.93
N GLU A 372 15.74 -5.84 -6.30
CA GLU A 372 15.88 -7.13 -6.97
C GLU A 372 14.85 -8.18 -6.50
N ASN A 373 14.16 -7.94 -5.38
CA ASN A 373 13.32 -8.95 -4.72
C ASN A 373 11.84 -8.72 -5.01
N SER A 374 11.30 -9.51 -5.93
CA SER A 374 9.92 -9.37 -6.42
C SER A 374 8.95 -10.30 -5.67
N PHE A 375 8.18 -9.75 -4.75
CA PHE A 375 7.20 -10.47 -3.93
C PHE A 375 5.92 -10.77 -4.74
N ASN A 376 5.57 -9.89 -5.67
CA ASN A 376 4.47 -10.10 -6.61
C ASN A 376 4.68 -11.34 -7.50
N ARG A 377 5.94 -11.67 -7.87
CA ARG A 377 6.29 -12.91 -8.62
C ARG A 377 6.26 -14.19 -7.77
N VAL A 378 6.00 -14.08 -6.46
CA VAL A 378 5.65 -15.20 -5.57
C VAL A 378 4.21 -15.13 -5.04
N GLY A 379 3.44 -14.09 -5.38
CA GLY A 379 2.02 -13.93 -5.03
C GLY A 379 1.76 -13.12 -3.75
N LEU A 380 2.82 -12.69 -3.06
CA LEU A 380 2.75 -11.91 -1.82
C LEU A 380 2.70 -10.41 -2.09
N ASP A 381 2.07 -9.66 -1.19
CA ASP A 381 1.91 -8.21 -1.32
C ASP A 381 3.10 -7.41 -0.80
N HIS A 382 3.38 -6.26 -1.43
CA HIS A 382 4.53 -5.40 -1.10
C HIS A 382 4.50 -4.86 0.32
N VAL A 383 3.35 -4.94 1.01
CA VAL A 383 3.19 -4.48 2.38
C VAL A 383 3.97 -5.33 3.39
N VAL A 384 4.55 -6.47 2.99
CA VAL A 384 5.62 -7.12 3.76
C VAL A 384 6.83 -6.19 3.95
N LEU A 385 7.18 -5.39 2.93
CA LEU A 385 8.29 -4.43 3.01
C LEU A 385 7.93 -3.23 3.87
N VAL A 386 6.69 -2.74 3.80
CA VAL A 386 6.15 -1.72 4.72
C VAL A 386 6.20 -2.23 6.16
N LYS A 387 5.78 -3.48 6.40
CA LYS A 387 5.83 -4.12 7.73
C LYS A 387 7.27 -4.19 8.26
N VAL A 388 8.21 -4.68 7.46
CA VAL A 388 9.63 -4.83 7.83
C VAL A 388 10.29 -3.46 8.07
N ALA A 389 10.14 -2.51 7.15
CA ALA A 389 10.76 -1.19 7.25
C ALA A 389 10.20 -0.38 8.43
N SER A 390 8.87 -0.33 8.57
CA SER A 390 8.22 0.29 9.74
C SER A 390 8.66 -0.36 11.05
N ALA A 391 8.73 -1.69 11.12
CA ALA A 391 9.06 -2.39 12.37
C ALA A 391 10.50 -2.10 12.79
N ALA A 392 11.44 -2.09 11.84
CA ALA A 392 12.84 -1.77 12.09
C ALA A 392 13.04 -0.36 12.66
N VAL A 393 12.47 0.67 12.02
CA VAL A 393 12.63 2.06 12.48
C VAL A 393 11.85 2.33 13.77
N VAL A 394 10.63 1.81 13.91
CA VAL A 394 9.83 1.94 15.14
C VAL A 394 10.53 1.28 16.33
N SER A 395 11.18 0.14 16.13
CA SER A 395 12.00 -0.52 17.16
C SER A 395 13.04 0.44 17.77
N LYS A 396 13.81 1.14 16.92
CA LYS A 396 14.75 2.18 17.39
C LYS A 396 14.04 3.35 18.06
N MET A 397 12.93 3.85 17.49
CA MET A 397 12.18 4.98 18.06
C MET A 397 11.64 4.69 19.46
N ILE A 398 11.17 3.48 19.75
CA ILE A 398 10.70 3.07 21.09
C ILE A 398 11.84 2.68 22.05
N GLY A 399 13.11 2.80 21.62
CA GLY A 399 14.28 2.57 22.47
C GLY A 399 14.72 1.11 22.62
N ASN A 400 14.30 0.20 21.72
CA ASN A 400 14.85 -1.15 21.67
C ASN A 400 16.34 -1.12 21.26
N THR A 401 17.12 -2.08 21.75
CA THR A 401 18.53 -2.23 21.36
C THR A 401 18.71 -2.68 19.90
N ARG A 402 19.96 -2.70 19.40
CA ARG A 402 20.31 -3.27 18.08
C ARG A 402 19.81 -4.71 17.93
N ASP A 403 20.06 -5.57 18.91
CA ASP A 403 19.67 -6.98 18.84
C ASP A 403 18.16 -7.16 19.02
N GLN A 404 17.49 -6.32 19.83
CA GLN A 404 16.03 -6.28 19.82
C GLN A 404 15.45 -5.81 18.47
N THR A 405 16.13 -4.93 17.72
CA THR A 405 15.73 -4.62 16.34
C THR A 405 15.92 -5.83 15.40
N VAL A 406 16.96 -6.65 15.58
CA VAL A 406 17.11 -7.94 14.86
C VAL A 406 15.92 -8.85 15.18
N ASP A 407 15.55 -8.97 16.46
CA ASP A 407 14.39 -9.75 16.89
C ASP A 407 13.08 -9.22 16.26
N VAL A 408 12.84 -7.91 16.29
CA VAL A 408 11.66 -7.26 15.67
C VAL A 408 11.60 -7.50 14.16
N VAL A 409 12.72 -7.38 13.45
CA VAL A 409 12.77 -7.64 12.00
C VAL A 409 12.51 -9.13 11.71
N SER A 410 13.02 -10.03 12.55
CA SER A 410 12.71 -11.46 12.42
C SER A 410 11.21 -11.76 12.63
N GLN A 411 10.59 -11.12 13.62
CA GLN A 411 9.17 -11.20 13.89
C GLN A 411 8.33 -10.61 12.73
N ALA A 412 8.81 -9.60 12.02
CA ALA A 412 8.14 -9.06 10.83
C ALA A 412 8.20 -10.02 9.62
N PHE A 413 9.25 -10.84 9.49
CA PHE A 413 9.36 -11.86 8.44
C PHE A 413 8.59 -13.15 8.74
N VAL A 414 8.61 -13.64 9.99
CA VAL A 414 7.88 -14.87 10.40
C VAL A 414 6.35 -14.71 10.36
N ASP A 415 5.88 -13.46 10.43
CA ASP A 415 4.46 -13.11 10.48
C ASP A 415 3.71 -13.46 9.17
N GLY A 416 2.38 -13.58 9.28
CA GLY A 416 1.51 -13.81 8.13
C GLY A 416 1.65 -12.71 7.08
N GLN A 417 2.10 -13.08 5.88
CA GLN A 417 2.24 -12.17 4.74
C GLN A 417 0.99 -12.26 3.84
N SER A 418 0.45 -11.11 3.44
CA SER A 418 -0.83 -11.06 2.72
C SER A 418 -0.67 -11.38 1.22
N LEU A 419 -1.70 -12.00 0.64
CA LEU A 419 -1.78 -12.26 -0.80
C LEU A 419 -2.21 -10.99 -1.56
N ARG A 420 -1.74 -10.81 -2.80
CA ARG A 420 -2.13 -9.66 -3.65
C ARG A 420 -3.54 -9.71 -4.23
N THR A 421 -4.38 -10.69 -3.90
CA THR A 421 -5.66 -10.95 -4.60
C THR A 421 -6.56 -9.71 -4.75
N TYR A 422 -6.58 -8.82 -3.75
CA TYR A 422 -7.35 -7.57 -3.75
C TYR A 422 -6.80 -6.45 -4.65
N ARG A 423 -5.66 -6.65 -5.32
CA ARG A 423 -5.07 -5.73 -6.31
C ARG A 423 -5.28 -6.18 -7.76
N HIS A 424 -5.80 -7.38 -8.00
CA HIS A 424 -5.91 -7.98 -9.34
C HIS A 424 -7.36 -8.34 -9.71
N ALA A 425 -7.75 -8.09 -10.95
CA ALA A 425 -9.06 -8.47 -11.47
C ALA A 425 -9.25 -10.01 -11.44
N PRO A 426 -10.48 -10.52 -11.22
CA PRO A 426 -11.74 -9.79 -10.99
C PRO A 426 -11.96 -9.36 -9.52
N ASN A 427 -10.96 -9.52 -8.64
CA ASN A 427 -11.09 -9.34 -7.19
C ASN A 427 -10.56 -8.00 -6.67
N ALA A 428 -10.29 -7.03 -7.55
CA ALA A 428 -9.77 -5.72 -7.19
C ALA A 428 -10.74 -4.96 -6.28
N GLY A 429 -10.26 -4.43 -5.15
CA GLY A 429 -11.12 -3.80 -4.15
C GLY A 429 -10.38 -3.03 -3.07
N SER A 430 -11.15 -2.39 -2.17
CA SER A 430 -10.65 -1.37 -1.23
C SER A 430 -9.53 -1.82 -0.28
N ARG A 431 -9.28 -3.12 -0.09
CA ARG A 431 -8.10 -3.58 0.67
C ARG A 431 -6.79 -3.11 0.04
N LYS A 432 -6.73 -2.81 -1.26
CA LYS A 432 -5.54 -2.18 -1.89
C LYS A 432 -5.14 -0.86 -1.22
N SER A 433 -6.12 -0.13 -0.67
CA SER A 433 -6.01 1.22 -0.12
C SER A 433 -5.68 1.25 1.37
N TRP A 434 -5.95 0.16 2.12
CA TRP A 434 -5.68 0.09 3.57
C TRP A 434 -4.73 -1.04 4.00
N ALA A 435 -4.33 -1.97 3.12
CA ALA A 435 -3.36 -3.02 3.44
C ALA A 435 -2.00 -2.48 3.91
N ALA A 436 -1.63 -1.26 3.51
CA ALA A 436 -0.44 -0.58 4.01
C ALA A 436 -0.60 -0.14 5.48
N GLY A 437 -1.73 0.49 5.83
CA GLY A 437 -2.07 0.81 7.23
C GLY A 437 -2.17 -0.44 8.12
N ASP A 438 -2.67 -1.55 7.59
CA ASP A 438 -2.67 -2.88 8.23
C ASP A 438 -1.24 -3.33 8.57
N ALA A 439 -0.31 -3.19 7.63
CA ALA A 439 1.12 -3.48 7.85
C ALA A 439 1.80 -2.49 8.82
N CYS A 440 1.48 -1.20 8.77
CA CYS A 440 1.97 -0.18 9.71
C CYS A 440 1.54 -0.48 11.15
N SER A 441 0.25 -0.78 11.35
CA SER A 441 -0.31 -1.26 12.61
C SER A 441 0.41 -2.51 13.13
N ARG A 442 0.60 -3.51 12.26
CA ARG A 442 1.28 -4.75 12.61
C ARG A 442 2.73 -4.51 13.03
N ALA A 443 3.45 -3.64 12.32
CA ALA A 443 4.83 -3.26 12.62
C ALA A 443 4.98 -2.65 14.02
N VAL A 444 4.14 -1.68 14.38
CA VAL A 444 4.14 -1.05 15.72
C VAL A 444 3.84 -2.09 16.81
N ASN A 445 2.89 -2.99 16.57
CA ASN A 445 2.55 -4.06 17.52
C ASN A 445 3.73 -5.03 17.74
N LEU A 446 4.42 -5.47 16.67
CA LEU A 446 5.57 -6.36 16.77
C LEU A 446 6.74 -5.71 17.54
N ALA A 447 7.03 -4.44 17.29
CA ALA A 447 8.05 -3.69 18.03
C ALA A 447 7.73 -3.63 19.54
N LEU A 448 6.48 -3.37 19.90
CA LEU A 448 5.98 -3.30 21.29
C LEU A 448 5.87 -4.67 22.00
N LEU A 449 5.95 -5.79 21.26
CA LEU A 449 6.05 -7.13 21.84
C LEU A 449 7.50 -7.47 22.22
N VAL A 450 8.45 -7.22 21.33
CA VAL A 450 9.90 -7.44 21.62
C VAL A 450 10.42 -6.46 22.68
N GLN A 451 9.88 -5.23 22.74
CA GLN A 451 10.16 -4.30 23.84
C GLN A 451 9.80 -4.89 25.23
N LYS A 452 8.85 -5.83 25.29
CA LYS A 452 8.42 -6.54 26.52
C LYS A 452 9.15 -7.87 26.74
N GLY A 453 10.15 -8.20 25.93
CA GLY A 453 10.97 -9.41 26.06
C GLY A 453 10.54 -10.61 25.20
N GLU A 454 9.65 -10.43 24.23
CA GLU A 454 9.39 -11.45 23.21
C GLU A 454 10.65 -11.70 22.36
N GLN A 455 10.97 -12.96 22.05
CA GLN A 455 12.21 -13.33 21.36
C GLN A 455 12.08 -13.26 19.83
N GLY A 456 13.21 -13.13 19.13
CA GLY A 456 13.28 -13.32 17.68
C GLY A 456 13.57 -14.75 17.23
N TYR A 457 13.64 -14.90 15.91
CA TYR A 457 13.88 -16.15 15.19
C TYR A 457 15.10 -15.99 14.28
N ASN A 458 16.27 -16.36 14.79
CA ASN A 458 17.57 -16.09 14.15
C ASN A 458 17.61 -16.50 12.66
N SER A 459 17.18 -17.71 12.31
CA SER A 459 17.18 -18.24 10.94
C SER A 459 15.82 -18.15 10.22
N VAL A 460 15.01 -17.13 10.52
CA VAL A 460 13.66 -16.96 9.95
C VAL A 460 13.60 -16.98 8.42
N LEU A 461 14.67 -16.56 7.73
CA LEU A 461 14.77 -16.59 6.28
C LEU A 461 15.36 -17.92 5.80
N THR A 462 16.47 -18.36 6.41
CA THR A 462 17.31 -19.45 5.88
C THR A 462 16.98 -20.86 6.36
N ALA A 463 16.20 -21.01 7.43
CA ALA A 463 15.84 -22.30 8.03
C ALA A 463 15.24 -23.25 6.99
N LYS A 464 15.74 -24.49 6.91
CA LYS A 464 15.32 -25.43 5.87
C LYS A 464 13.92 -25.98 6.11
N THR A 465 13.15 -26.08 5.03
CA THR A 465 11.70 -26.39 5.01
C THR A 465 10.79 -25.31 5.59
N TRP A 466 11.23 -24.57 6.63
CA TRP A 466 10.36 -23.70 7.43
C TRP A 466 10.63 -22.20 7.29
N GLY A 467 11.80 -21.80 6.79
CA GLY A 467 12.20 -20.40 6.63
C GLY A 467 11.53 -19.71 5.43
N PHE A 468 11.48 -18.38 5.47
CA PHE A 468 10.86 -17.53 4.47
C PHE A 468 11.32 -17.83 3.04
N TYR A 469 12.62 -18.10 2.85
CA TYR A 469 13.15 -18.39 1.52
C TYR A 469 12.57 -19.67 0.93
N ASP A 470 12.58 -20.78 1.70
CA ASP A 470 12.05 -22.07 1.26
C ASP A 470 10.51 -22.02 1.08
N VAL A 471 9.79 -21.49 2.08
CA VAL A 471 8.31 -21.51 2.13
C VAL A 471 7.67 -20.48 1.21
N LEU A 472 8.17 -19.24 1.20
CA LEU A 472 7.51 -18.09 0.58
C LEU A 472 8.27 -17.50 -0.62
N PHE A 473 9.60 -17.64 -0.68
CA PHE A 473 10.44 -17.09 -1.76
C PHE A 473 10.95 -18.13 -2.78
N LYS A 474 10.36 -19.34 -2.79
CA LYS A 474 10.64 -20.43 -3.74
C LYS A 474 12.09 -20.93 -3.70
N GLY A 475 12.66 -21.05 -2.50
CA GLY A 475 14.04 -21.50 -2.26
C GLY A 475 15.11 -20.51 -2.70
N LYS A 476 14.77 -19.22 -2.83
CA LYS A 476 15.70 -18.15 -3.22
C LYS A 476 15.98 -17.23 -2.05
N GLU A 477 17.22 -16.79 -1.96
CA GLU A 477 17.66 -15.76 -1.01
C GLU A 477 17.41 -14.36 -1.58
N PHE A 478 17.35 -13.33 -0.72
CA PHE A 478 17.25 -11.95 -1.17
C PHE A 478 18.58 -11.46 -1.78
N LYS A 479 18.47 -10.56 -2.77
CA LYS A 479 19.60 -9.91 -3.45
C LYS A 479 19.62 -8.41 -3.20
N PHE A 480 20.82 -7.83 -3.23
CA PHE A 480 21.05 -6.41 -2.95
C PHE A 480 22.14 -5.86 -3.89
N GLN A 481 21.74 -5.13 -4.92
CA GLN A 481 22.65 -4.40 -5.82
C GLN A 481 23.39 -3.21 -5.15
N ARG A 482 23.06 -2.87 -3.89
CA ARG A 482 23.68 -1.78 -3.11
C ARG A 482 23.47 -1.97 -1.60
N PRO A 483 24.36 -1.44 -0.74
CA PRO A 483 24.07 -1.29 0.69
C PRO A 483 23.03 -0.18 0.93
N TYR A 484 22.43 -0.16 2.13
CA TYR A 484 21.53 0.90 2.57
C TYR A 484 22.29 2.23 2.79
N GLY A 485 21.77 3.34 2.25
CA GLY A 485 22.23 4.71 2.50
C GLY A 485 21.05 5.69 2.59
N SER A 486 20.79 6.47 1.54
CA SER A 486 19.63 7.39 1.41
C SER A 486 19.08 7.50 -0.02
N TYR A 487 19.49 6.60 -0.91
CA TYR A 487 19.23 6.64 -2.35
C TYR A 487 17.74 6.62 -2.71
N VAL A 488 16.93 5.87 -1.96
CA VAL A 488 15.50 5.70 -2.25
C VAL A 488 14.74 7.00 -1.99
N MET A 489 15.03 7.71 -0.88
CA MET A 489 14.40 9.01 -0.61
C MET A 489 14.79 10.04 -1.66
N GLU A 490 16.08 10.13 -1.99
CA GLU A 490 16.58 11.06 -3.01
C GLU A 490 15.88 10.87 -4.37
N ASN A 491 15.61 9.61 -4.73
CA ASN A 491 15.06 9.24 -6.04
C ASN A 491 13.55 8.90 -6.02
N VAL A 492 12.85 9.12 -4.91
CA VAL A 492 11.42 8.77 -4.75
C VAL A 492 10.52 9.49 -5.75
N LEU A 493 9.39 8.90 -6.14
CA LEU A 493 8.53 9.44 -7.18
C LEU A 493 7.27 10.10 -6.60
N PHE A 494 7.01 11.36 -6.93
CA PHE A 494 5.80 12.07 -6.48
C PHE A 494 4.67 11.94 -7.49
N LYS A 495 3.45 11.70 -7.01
CA LYS A 495 2.24 11.76 -7.84
C LYS A 495 1.66 13.17 -7.80
N LEU A 496 1.56 13.81 -8.96
CA LEU A 496 0.98 15.15 -9.13
C LEU A 496 -0.37 15.13 -9.87
N VAL A 497 -0.73 13.95 -10.40
CA VAL A 497 -2.08 13.58 -10.82
C VAL A 497 -2.48 12.29 -10.07
N PRO A 498 -3.73 12.11 -9.60
CA PRO A 498 -4.16 10.93 -8.86
C PRO A 498 -4.30 9.71 -9.77
N ALA A 499 -3.20 9.06 -10.16
CA ALA A 499 -3.19 7.96 -11.11
C ALA A 499 -2.14 6.90 -10.76
N GLU A 500 -2.33 5.64 -11.19
CA GLU A 500 -1.30 4.60 -11.09
C GLU A 500 -0.01 5.07 -11.79
N PHE A 501 1.16 4.81 -11.19
CA PHE A 501 2.36 5.57 -11.51
C PHE A 501 2.85 5.34 -12.96
N HIS A 502 2.66 4.15 -13.52
CA HIS A 502 3.08 3.83 -14.88
C HIS A 502 2.33 4.64 -15.96
N SER A 503 1.22 5.30 -15.59
CA SER A 503 0.45 6.19 -16.46
C SER A 503 0.78 7.69 -16.35
N GLN A 504 1.63 8.11 -15.40
CA GLN A 504 1.81 9.54 -15.07
C GLN A 504 2.27 10.40 -16.28
N THR A 505 3.16 9.87 -17.12
CA THR A 505 3.58 10.52 -18.38
C THR A 505 2.53 10.46 -19.48
N ALA A 506 1.68 9.42 -19.51
CA ALA A 506 0.57 9.33 -20.46
C ALA A 506 -0.51 10.38 -20.16
N ILE A 507 -0.84 10.62 -18.88
CA ILE A 507 -1.78 11.68 -18.50
C ILE A 507 -1.17 13.08 -18.64
N GLU A 508 0.11 13.28 -18.31
CA GLU A 508 0.81 14.54 -18.60
C GLU A 508 0.79 14.85 -20.11
N GLY A 509 1.04 13.84 -20.95
CA GLY A 509 0.94 13.94 -22.41
C GLY A 509 -0.48 14.23 -22.91
N ALA A 510 -1.48 13.50 -22.39
CA ALA A 510 -2.88 13.68 -22.76
C ALA A 510 -3.43 15.08 -22.44
N ILE A 511 -3.04 15.65 -21.30
CA ILE A 511 -3.40 17.03 -20.91
C ILE A 511 -2.77 18.05 -21.87
N VAL A 512 -1.50 17.86 -22.25
CA VAL A 512 -0.84 18.72 -23.26
C VAL A 512 -1.52 18.60 -24.63
N LEU A 513 -1.87 17.39 -25.06
CA LEU A 513 -2.58 17.14 -26.32
C LEU A 513 -3.98 17.77 -26.32
N HIS A 514 -4.76 17.65 -25.25
CA HIS A 514 -6.03 18.37 -25.10
C HIS A 514 -5.85 19.88 -25.27
N GLY A 515 -4.82 20.46 -24.65
CA GLY A 515 -4.47 21.88 -24.79
C GLY A 515 -3.99 22.30 -26.18
N ARG A 516 -3.55 21.37 -27.04
CA ARG A 516 -3.28 21.60 -28.47
C ARG A 516 -4.55 21.47 -29.32
N MET A 517 -5.33 20.41 -29.08
CA MET A 517 -6.61 20.14 -29.75
C MET A 517 -7.56 21.35 -29.66
N GLN A 518 -7.79 21.88 -28.45
CA GLN A 518 -8.65 23.05 -28.23
C GLN A 518 -8.19 24.28 -29.02
N LYS A 519 -6.88 24.55 -29.11
CA LYS A 519 -6.32 25.67 -29.89
C LYS A 519 -6.51 25.49 -31.40
N ASN A 520 -6.60 24.25 -31.85
CA ASN A 520 -6.82 23.88 -33.24
C ASN A 520 -8.31 23.63 -33.56
N GLY A 521 -9.22 23.95 -32.63
CA GLY A 521 -10.67 23.75 -32.81
C GLY A 521 -11.14 22.29 -32.77
N LYS A 522 -10.31 21.36 -32.27
CA LYS A 522 -10.61 19.92 -32.18
C LYS A 522 -10.99 19.49 -30.77
N THR A 523 -11.76 18.40 -30.68
CA THR A 523 -12.30 17.79 -29.47
C THR A 523 -12.00 16.30 -29.41
N SER A 524 -12.42 15.61 -28.34
CA SER A 524 -12.39 14.14 -28.22
C SER A 524 -13.15 13.41 -29.33
N ASP A 525 -14.15 14.07 -29.91
CA ASP A 525 -15.10 13.47 -30.84
C ASP A 525 -14.47 13.36 -32.25
N ASP A 526 -13.54 14.26 -32.55
CA ASP A 526 -12.72 14.29 -33.76
C ASP A 526 -11.63 13.20 -33.80
N ILE A 527 -11.43 12.47 -32.70
CA ILE A 527 -10.45 11.39 -32.59
C ILE A 527 -10.95 10.13 -33.31
N LYS A 528 -10.12 9.63 -34.23
CA LYS A 528 -10.29 8.38 -34.96
C LYS A 528 -9.65 7.20 -34.23
N HIS A 529 -8.39 7.37 -33.80
CA HIS A 529 -7.58 6.36 -33.10
C HIS A 529 -6.58 7.03 -32.14
N VAL A 530 -6.18 6.34 -31.09
CA VAL A 530 -5.10 6.74 -30.18
C VAL A 530 -4.12 5.57 -30.00
N THR A 531 -2.85 5.82 -30.30
CA THR A 531 -1.76 4.86 -30.08
C THR A 531 -1.04 5.25 -28.79
N ILE A 532 -0.93 4.34 -27.83
CA ILE A 532 -0.14 4.53 -26.61
C ILE A 532 1.01 3.53 -26.60
N LYS A 533 2.26 4.02 -26.66
CA LYS A 533 3.45 3.18 -26.44
C LYS A 533 3.99 3.37 -25.04
N THR A 534 4.37 2.28 -24.40
CA THR A 534 4.62 2.23 -22.95
C THR A 534 5.58 1.10 -22.58
N GLN A 535 6.02 1.03 -21.32
CA GLN A 535 6.88 -0.04 -20.79
C GLN A 535 6.10 -1.34 -20.45
N GLU A 536 6.76 -2.50 -20.49
CA GLU A 536 6.17 -3.83 -20.20
C GLU A 536 5.34 -3.86 -18.90
N ALA A 537 5.83 -3.17 -17.86
CA ALA A 537 5.13 -3.07 -16.59
C ALA A 537 3.75 -2.39 -16.73
N ALA A 538 3.64 -1.32 -17.52
CA ALA A 538 2.37 -0.66 -17.77
C ALA A 538 1.40 -1.57 -18.55
N VAL A 539 1.90 -2.26 -19.58
CA VAL A 539 1.11 -3.25 -20.35
C VAL A 539 0.56 -4.34 -19.43
N ARG A 540 1.39 -4.88 -18.52
CA ARG A 540 1.04 -5.96 -17.59
C ARG A 540 0.10 -5.53 -16.45
N ILE A 541 0.19 -4.30 -15.96
CA ILE A 541 -0.52 -3.85 -14.75
C ILE A 541 -1.82 -3.10 -15.08
N ILE A 542 -1.76 -2.16 -16.03
CA ILE A 542 -2.81 -1.14 -16.24
C ILE A 542 -3.40 -1.10 -17.65
N SER A 543 -2.93 -1.89 -18.61
CA SER A 543 -3.66 -2.04 -19.88
C SER A 543 -4.95 -2.85 -19.65
N LYS A 544 -6.11 -2.18 -19.71
CA LYS A 544 -7.42 -2.79 -19.45
C LYS A 544 -8.46 -2.43 -20.52
N SER A 545 -8.83 -3.42 -21.33
CA SER A 545 -9.96 -3.39 -22.25
C SER A 545 -11.28 -3.78 -21.55
N GLY A 546 -12.42 -3.54 -22.20
CA GLY A 546 -13.74 -3.91 -21.69
C GLY A 546 -14.25 -3.01 -20.55
N LYS A 547 -15.28 -3.51 -19.84
CA LYS A 547 -16.00 -2.75 -18.79
C LYS A 547 -15.20 -2.63 -17.49
N LEU A 548 -15.11 -1.41 -16.97
CA LEU A 548 -14.49 -1.09 -15.68
C LEU A 548 -15.57 -0.89 -14.61
N ASN A 549 -15.53 -1.71 -13.56
CA ASN A 549 -16.70 -1.99 -12.71
C ASN A 549 -16.74 -1.17 -11.42
N ASN A 550 -15.64 -0.53 -11.04
CA ASN A 550 -15.48 0.24 -9.81
C ASN A 550 -14.28 1.20 -9.91
N TYR A 551 -14.09 2.04 -8.89
CA TYR A 551 -12.97 2.99 -8.78
C TYR A 551 -11.59 2.36 -9.06
N ALA A 552 -11.29 1.20 -8.43
CA ALA A 552 -10.01 0.50 -8.55
C ALA A 552 -9.82 -0.24 -9.89
N ASP A 553 -10.89 -0.41 -10.68
CA ASP A 553 -10.73 -0.81 -12.08
C ASP A 553 -10.21 0.36 -12.93
N ARG A 554 -10.68 1.58 -12.67
CA ARG A 554 -10.45 2.80 -13.47
C ARG A 554 -9.14 3.49 -13.12
N ASP A 555 -8.81 3.62 -11.84
CA ASP A 555 -7.54 4.21 -11.38
C ASP A 555 -6.30 3.36 -11.73
N HIS A 556 -6.53 2.12 -12.21
CA HIS A 556 -5.55 1.20 -12.78
C HIS A 556 -5.91 0.85 -14.24
N SER A 557 -6.43 1.79 -15.03
CA SER A 557 -6.62 1.64 -16.49
C SER A 557 -5.93 2.77 -17.25
N LEU A 558 -4.85 2.44 -17.97
CA LEU A 558 -4.09 3.37 -18.81
C LEU A 558 -4.98 4.04 -19.87
N GLN A 559 -5.90 3.26 -20.45
CA GLN A 559 -6.88 3.75 -21.40
C GLN A 559 -7.87 4.73 -20.76
N TYR A 560 -8.40 4.43 -19.57
CA TYR A 560 -9.31 5.34 -18.86
C TYR A 560 -8.62 6.65 -18.50
N ILE A 561 -7.42 6.56 -17.92
CA ILE A 561 -6.61 7.70 -17.48
C ILE A 561 -6.26 8.61 -18.68
N THR A 562 -5.76 8.03 -19.77
CA THR A 562 -5.46 8.78 -21.00
C THR A 562 -6.72 9.39 -21.63
N ALA A 563 -7.85 8.66 -21.64
CA ALA A 563 -9.12 9.18 -22.15
C ALA A 563 -9.62 10.39 -21.34
N MET A 564 -9.56 10.35 -19.99
CA MET A 564 -9.92 11.48 -19.14
C MET A 564 -9.05 12.71 -19.44
N GLY A 565 -7.74 12.54 -19.62
CA GLY A 565 -6.83 13.61 -20.03
C GLY A 565 -7.21 14.26 -21.36
N LEU A 566 -7.50 13.45 -22.39
CA LEU A 566 -7.89 13.93 -23.72
C LEU A 566 -9.28 14.60 -23.74
N ILE A 567 -10.23 14.12 -22.94
CA ILE A 567 -11.60 14.67 -22.88
C ILE A 567 -11.66 15.95 -22.02
N ASN A 568 -11.11 15.92 -20.80
CA ASN A 568 -11.29 16.97 -19.80
C ASN A 568 -10.09 17.94 -19.66
N GLY A 569 -8.91 17.60 -20.17
CA GLY A 569 -7.68 18.39 -19.92
C GLY A 569 -7.19 18.34 -18.46
N LYS A 570 -7.74 17.44 -17.64
CA LYS A 570 -7.42 17.22 -16.23
C LYS A 570 -7.86 15.82 -15.78
N LEU A 571 -7.48 15.43 -14.57
CA LEU A 571 -7.96 14.23 -13.89
C LEU A 571 -7.94 14.45 -12.36
N ASP A 572 -9.10 14.43 -11.72
CA ASP A 572 -9.29 14.56 -10.27
C ASP A 572 -9.76 13.23 -9.64
N PRO A 573 -9.61 13.01 -8.31
CA PRO A 573 -9.97 11.74 -7.67
C PRO A 573 -11.46 11.34 -7.85
N GLU A 574 -12.35 12.32 -7.95
CA GLU A 574 -13.79 12.12 -8.18
C GLU A 574 -14.12 11.58 -9.59
N ASP A 575 -13.23 11.75 -10.57
CA ASP A 575 -13.45 11.32 -11.97
C ASP A 575 -13.48 9.78 -12.12
N TYR A 576 -13.01 9.03 -11.12
CA TYR A 576 -13.11 7.57 -11.07
C TYR A 576 -14.43 7.06 -10.49
N SER A 577 -15.32 7.95 -10.05
CA SER A 577 -16.64 7.59 -9.49
C SER A 577 -17.55 6.90 -10.51
N ASP A 578 -18.50 6.11 -10.01
CA ASP A 578 -19.52 5.47 -10.86
C ASP A 578 -20.49 6.47 -11.52
N GLU A 579 -20.48 7.74 -11.10
CA GLU A 579 -21.28 8.80 -11.74
C GLU A 579 -20.56 9.36 -12.98
N VAL A 580 -19.29 9.75 -12.85
CA VAL A 580 -18.50 10.26 -13.99
C VAL A 580 -18.29 9.17 -15.05
N ALA A 581 -18.09 7.92 -14.62
CA ALA A 581 -17.96 6.77 -15.50
C ALA A 581 -19.23 6.39 -16.30
N LYS A 582 -20.37 7.08 -16.11
CA LYS A 582 -21.56 6.93 -16.99
C LYS A 582 -21.42 7.67 -18.32
N ASN A 583 -20.47 8.59 -18.45
CA ASN A 583 -20.26 9.35 -19.68
C ASN A 583 -19.80 8.40 -20.82
N PRO A 584 -20.63 8.15 -21.86
CA PRO A 584 -20.33 7.14 -22.87
C PRO A 584 -19.07 7.49 -23.68
N LYS A 585 -18.74 8.79 -23.82
CA LYS A 585 -17.53 9.26 -24.50
C LYS A 585 -16.24 8.65 -23.95
N ILE A 586 -16.21 8.30 -22.67
CA ILE A 586 -15.03 7.68 -22.04
C ILE A 586 -14.81 6.28 -22.62
N ASP A 587 -15.84 5.43 -22.62
CA ASP A 587 -15.73 4.06 -23.14
C ASP A 587 -15.66 4.03 -24.68
N GLU A 588 -16.31 4.98 -25.38
CA GLU A 588 -16.15 5.19 -26.82
C GLU A 588 -14.71 5.56 -27.20
N LEU A 589 -14.05 6.43 -26.43
CA LEU A 589 -12.64 6.79 -26.68
C LEU A 589 -11.68 5.67 -26.28
N ARG A 590 -11.94 4.96 -25.17
CA ARG A 590 -11.18 3.76 -24.78
C ARG A 590 -11.25 2.65 -25.82
N ALA A 591 -12.36 2.51 -26.55
CA ALA A 591 -12.50 1.56 -27.64
C ALA A 591 -11.64 1.91 -28.88
N LYS A 592 -11.14 3.15 -28.98
CA LYS A 592 -10.24 3.64 -30.04
C LYS A 592 -8.75 3.61 -29.64
N MET A 593 -8.37 2.92 -28.55
CA MET A 593 -7.00 2.92 -28.02
C MET A 593 -6.26 1.60 -28.29
N SER A 594 -5.09 1.67 -28.94
CA SER A 594 -4.07 0.61 -28.86
C SER A 594 -3.07 0.92 -27.75
N VAL A 595 -2.57 -0.14 -27.09
CA VAL A 595 -1.48 -0.06 -26.09
C VAL A 595 -0.42 -1.06 -26.50
N GLU A 596 0.80 -0.58 -26.72
CA GLU A 596 1.92 -1.34 -27.28
C GLU A 596 3.17 -1.20 -26.38
N GLU A 597 3.98 -2.25 -26.29
CA GLU A 597 5.28 -2.16 -25.62
C GLU A 597 6.30 -1.46 -26.54
N GLU A 598 7.04 -0.49 -25.99
CA GLU A 598 8.24 0.07 -26.58
C GLU A 598 9.48 -0.45 -25.82
N PRO A 599 10.30 -1.35 -26.41
CA PRO A 599 11.43 -1.98 -25.73
C PRO A 599 12.45 -1.00 -25.13
N ARG A 600 12.57 0.23 -25.68
CA ARG A 600 13.36 1.29 -25.04
C ARG A 600 12.83 1.60 -23.64
N TYR A 601 11.53 1.84 -23.49
CA TYR A 601 10.90 2.18 -22.21
C TYR A 601 10.98 1.04 -21.19
N THR A 602 10.85 -0.23 -21.63
CA THR A 602 11.07 -1.38 -20.75
C THR A 602 12.52 -1.46 -20.24
N THR A 603 13.50 -1.09 -21.07
CA THR A 603 14.92 -1.12 -20.70
C THR A 603 15.28 0.01 -19.72
N GLU A 604 14.93 1.25 -20.06
CA GLU A 604 15.23 2.44 -19.25
C GLU A 604 14.47 2.50 -17.92
N TYR A 605 13.32 1.82 -17.81
CA TYR A 605 12.57 1.64 -16.57
C TYR A 605 13.34 0.79 -15.53
N LEU A 606 14.15 -0.16 -15.98
CA LEU A 606 14.96 -1.03 -15.11
C LEU A 606 16.38 -0.50 -14.85
N ASP A 607 16.86 0.41 -15.69
CA ASP A 607 18.17 1.06 -15.53
C ASP A 607 18.21 1.88 -14.22
N PRO A 608 19.11 1.57 -13.26
CA PRO A 608 19.16 2.27 -11.96
C PRO A 608 19.56 3.75 -12.02
N GLU A 609 20.21 4.18 -13.11
CA GLU A 609 20.61 5.57 -13.33
C GLU A 609 19.50 6.36 -14.03
N LEU A 610 18.73 5.72 -14.93
CA LEU A 610 17.64 6.38 -15.66
C LEU A 610 16.33 6.35 -14.87
N ARG A 611 15.79 5.16 -14.60
CA ARG A 611 14.43 4.91 -14.05
C ARG A 611 13.32 5.64 -14.81
N SER A 612 13.35 5.60 -16.14
CA SER A 612 12.33 6.29 -16.94
C SER A 612 10.95 5.62 -16.79
N ILE A 613 9.88 6.40 -16.86
CA ILE A 613 8.50 5.93 -16.81
C ILE A 613 7.87 6.37 -18.13
N GLY A 614 8.44 5.89 -19.23
CA GLY A 614 8.21 6.47 -20.55
C GLY A 614 6.87 6.09 -21.17
N ASN A 615 6.13 7.09 -21.64
CA ASN A 615 4.96 6.89 -22.49
C ASN A 615 5.02 7.84 -23.69
N SER A 616 4.54 7.37 -24.85
CA SER A 616 4.15 8.24 -25.95
C SER A 616 2.68 8.07 -26.29
N VAL A 617 1.96 9.19 -26.38
CA VAL A 617 0.56 9.24 -26.81
C VAL A 617 0.51 9.92 -28.18
N GLU A 618 -0.06 9.22 -29.16
CA GLU A 618 -0.31 9.72 -30.51
C GLU A 618 -1.81 9.67 -30.79
N VAL A 619 -2.36 10.77 -31.31
CA VAL A 619 -3.78 10.92 -31.63
C VAL A 619 -3.91 11.09 -33.14
N THR A 620 -4.66 10.18 -33.78
CA THR A 620 -5.09 10.31 -35.18
C THR A 620 -6.51 10.85 -35.23
N PHE A 621 -6.74 11.88 -36.02
CA PHE A 621 -8.05 12.53 -36.18
C PHE A 621 -8.83 12.01 -37.39
N ASN A 622 -10.14 12.29 -37.43
CA ASN A 622 -11.05 11.88 -38.50
C ASN A 622 -10.70 12.49 -39.88
N ASP A 623 -10.07 13.66 -39.90
CA ASP A 623 -9.54 14.32 -41.12
C ASP A 623 -8.18 13.76 -41.58
N GLY A 624 -7.62 12.78 -40.87
CA GLY A 624 -6.36 12.12 -41.19
C GLY A 624 -5.11 12.85 -40.70
N THR A 625 -5.21 13.98 -39.98
CA THR A 625 -4.04 14.58 -39.33
C THR A 625 -3.70 13.84 -38.04
N THR A 626 -2.48 14.07 -37.53
CA THR A 626 -2.00 13.51 -36.26
C THR A 626 -1.43 14.61 -35.35
N ASP A 627 -1.44 14.38 -34.04
CA ASP A 627 -0.66 15.11 -33.04
C ASP A 627 -0.12 14.09 -32.02
N SER A 628 1.08 14.32 -31.49
CA SER A 628 1.75 13.36 -30.61
C SER A 628 2.67 14.00 -29.59
N ILE A 629 2.93 13.26 -28.52
CA ILE A 629 3.90 13.62 -27.48
C ILE A 629 4.52 12.36 -26.88
N ALA A 630 5.81 12.41 -26.59
CA ALA A 630 6.55 11.39 -25.87
C ALA A 630 7.19 12.04 -24.63
N LEU A 631 7.04 11.40 -23.47
CA LEU A 631 7.57 11.87 -22.19
C LEU A 631 8.21 10.71 -21.46
N ASP A 632 9.53 10.79 -21.26
CA ASP A 632 10.32 9.74 -20.62
C ASP A 632 10.29 9.85 -19.08
N TYR A 633 10.11 11.06 -18.54
CA TYR A 633 10.08 11.34 -17.10
C TYR A 633 8.84 12.16 -16.72
N PRO A 634 7.97 11.66 -15.82
CA PRO A 634 6.84 12.44 -15.32
C PRO A 634 7.34 13.59 -14.45
N VAL A 635 6.56 14.67 -14.36
CA VAL A 635 6.95 15.88 -13.62
C VAL A 635 7.34 15.63 -12.15
N GLY A 636 6.81 14.59 -11.49
CA GLY A 636 7.19 14.20 -10.13
C GLY A 636 8.49 13.37 -9.98
N HIS A 637 9.22 13.11 -11.08
CA HIS A 637 10.48 12.35 -11.08
C HIS A 637 11.64 13.13 -10.45
N ALA A 638 12.68 12.41 -9.98
CA ALA A 638 13.89 13.01 -9.38
C ALA A 638 14.60 14.00 -10.32
N ARG A 639 14.56 13.74 -11.64
CA ARG A 639 15.13 14.61 -12.68
C ARG A 639 14.33 15.89 -12.96
N ARG A 640 13.13 16.06 -12.39
CA ARG A 640 12.20 17.20 -12.61
C ARG A 640 11.76 17.87 -11.29
N ARG A 641 12.50 17.68 -10.20
CA ARG A 641 12.16 18.16 -8.83
C ARG A 641 11.81 19.65 -8.75
N ASP A 642 12.46 20.51 -9.52
CA ASP A 642 12.19 21.96 -9.48
C ASP A 642 10.89 22.35 -10.19
N GLU A 643 10.43 21.56 -11.17
CA GLU A 643 9.06 21.63 -11.69
C GLU A 643 8.05 21.04 -10.69
N ALA A 644 8.42 19.97 -9.98
CA ALA A 644 7.56 19.29 -9.01
C ALA A 644 7.24 20.15 -7.77
N LYS A 645 8.23 20.83 -7.18
CA LYS A 645 8.08 21.63 -5.94
C LYS A 645 6.86 22.56 -5.92
N PRO A 646 6.63 23.46 -6.90
CA PRO A 646 5.44 24.33 -6.90
C PRO A 646 4.13 23.55 -7.08
N LEU A 647 4.15 22.39 -7.75
CA LEU A 647 2.97 21.55 -7.94
C LEU A 647 2.63 20.74 -6.68
N ILE A 648 3.63 20.29 -5.91
CA ILE A 648 3.44 19.72 -4.55
C ILE A 648 2.81 20.78 -3.64
N LYS A 649 3.29 22.03 -3.70
CA LYS A 649 2.72 23.16 -2.95
C LYS A 649 1.24 23.40 -3.31
N ALA A 650 0.91 23.42 -4.60
CA ALA A 650 -0.46 23.58 -5.08
C ALA A 650 -1.38 22.40 -4.70
N LYS A 651 -0.88 21.16 -4.76
CA LYS A 651 -1.58 19.93 -4.31
C LYS A 651 -1.92 20.01 -2.82
N LEU A 652 -0.93 20.35 -1.97
CA LEU A 652 -1.14 20.52 -0.54
C LEU A 652 -2.17 21.63 -0.24
N GLN A 653 -2.06 22.79 -0.90
CA GLN A 653 -3.03 23.89 -0.79
C GLN A 653 -4.46 23.45 -1.19
N LYS A 654 -4.62 22.67 -2.27
CA LYS A 654 -5.92 22.10 -2.68
C LYS A 654 -6.47 21.19 -1.58
N HIS A 655 -5.66 20.27 -1.06
CA HIS A 655 -6.11 19.23 -0.13
C HIS A 655 -6.49 19.79 1.26
N LEU A 656 -5.76 20.79 1.75
CA LEU A 656 -6.07 21.48 3.03
C LEU A 656 -7.37 22.31 2.99
N LYS A 657 -7.84 22.68 1.79
CA LYS A 657 -8.97 23.61 1.61
C LYS A 657 -10.25 23.08 2.27
N GLY A 658 -10.78 23.87 3.21
CA GLY A 658 -12.03 23.59 3.92
C GLY A 658 -11.90 22.67 5.14
N PHE A 659 -10.70 22.22 5.49
CA PHE A 659 -10.45 21.51 6.76
C PHE A 659 -10.03 22.44 7.90
N PHE A 660 -9.29 23.52 7.59
CA PHE A 660 -8.74 24.45 8.59
C PHE A 660 -8.95 25.92 8.17
N PRO A 661 -8.85 26.89 9.10
CA PRO A 661 -8.78 28.31 8.77
C PRO A 661 -7.57 28.64 7.87
N GLU A 662 -7.69 29.65 7.00
CA GLU A 662 -6.66 30.01 6.00
C GLU A 662 -5.28 30.30 6.61
N ALA A 663 -5.23 30.85 7.83
CA ALA A 663 -3.99 31.06 8.56
C ALA A 663 -3.24 29.75 8.86
N ARG A 664 -3.94 28.70 9.33
CA ARG A 664 -3.36 27.38 9.59
C ARG A 664 -2.97 26.66 8.30
N GLN A 665 -3.80 26.78 7.25
CA GLN A 665 -3.42 26.28 5.92
C GLN A 665 -2.12 26.93 5.42
N SER A 666 -1.98 28.24 5.61
CA SER A 666 -0.79 29.00 5.20
C SER A 666 0.45 28.64 6.01
N GLU A 667 0.31 28.43 7.33
CA GLU A 667 1.40 27.94 8.18
C GLU A 667 1.89 26.55 7.75
N ILE A 668 0.98 25.59 7.55
CA ILE A 668 1.33 24.24 7.10
C ILE A 668 2.05 24.29 5.73
N VAL A 669 1.56 25.11 4.80
CA VAL A 669 2.14 25.25 3.46
C VAL A 669 3.51 25.93 3.48
N ALA A 670 3.78 26.85 4.42
CA ALA A 670 5.10 27.47 4.58
C ALA A 670 6.18 26.46 5.00
N LEU A 671 5.81 25.37 5.69
CA LEU A 671 6.74 24.30 6.10
C LEU A 671 7.32 23.52 4.91
N LEU A 672 6.79 23.65 3.68
CA LEU A 672 7.45 23.12 2.48
C LEU A 672 8.76 23.85 2.17
N GLU A 673 8.83 25.14 2.50
CA GLU A 673 9.94 26.04 2.14
C GLU A 673 10.88 26.28 3.33
N ASP A 674 10.36 26.29 4.57
CA ASP A 674 11.18 26.45 5.78
C ASP A 674 11.54 25.10 6.44
N HIS A 675 12.64 24.51 5.98
CA HIS A 675 13.20 23.29 6.56
C HIS A 675 13.61 23.45 8.02
N ALA A 676 14.18 24.62 8.37
CA ALA A 676 14.86 24.86 9.65
C ALA A 676 13.89 25.23 10.78
N LYS A 677 12.68 25.72 10.45
CA LYS A 677 11.52 25.71 11.35
C LYS A 677 10.99 24.29 11.49
N LEU A 678 10.74 23.59 10.38
CA LEU A 678 10.10 22.27 10.40
C LEU A 678 10.84 21.27 11.29
N THR A 679 12.15 21.03 11.06
CA THR A 679 12.87 19.95 11.76
C THR A 679 12.89 20.14 13.28
N LYS A 680 12.91 21.40 13.75
CA LYS A 680 12.96 21.76 15.17
C LYS A 680 11.62 21.69 15.89
N LEU A 681 10.50 21.54 15.19
CA LEU A 681 9.20 21.37 15.84
C LEU A 681 9.18 20.05 16.64
N PRO A 682 8.64 20.05 17.87
CA PRO A 682 8.20 18.83 18.54
C PRO A 682 7.21 18.07 17.68
N ALA A 683 7.35 16.74 17.59
CA ALA A 683 6.51 15.92 16.73
C ALA A 683 5.01 16.01 17.10
N ASN A 684 4.70 16.19 18.39
CA ASN A 684 3.33 16.41 18.84
C ASN A 684 2.77 17.79 18.44
N GLU A 685 3.56 18.86 18.53
CA GLU A 685 3.14 20.21 18.12
C GLU A 685 2.94 20.26 16.61
N PHE A 686 3.82 19.59 15.85
CA PHE A 686 3.63 19.40 14.41
C PHE A 686 2.33 18.65 14.10
N VAL A 687 2.02 17.53 14.78
CA VAL A 687 0.76 16.79 14.60
C VAL A 687 -0.46 17.61 15.01
N ASP A 688 -0.36 18.44 16.05
CA ASP A 688 -1.44 19.32 16.50
C ASP A 688 -1.77 20.46 15.50
N LEU A 689 -0.94 20.70 14.47
CA LEU A 689 -1.33 21.52 13.31
C LEU A 689 -2.34 20.82 12.38
N TRP A 690 -2.40 19.49 12.37
CA TRP A 690 -3.20 18.69 11.43
C TRP A 690 -4.49 18.12 12.00
N VAL A 691 -4.76 18.31 13.29
CA VAL A 691 -6.01 17.90 13.94
C VAL A 691 -7.08 18.98 13.77
N ARG A 692 -8.35 18.59 13.90
CA ARG A 692 -9.42 19.61 13.94
C ARG A 692 -9.41 20.32 15.29
N ASP A 693 -10.01 21.50 15.29
CA ASP A 693 -10.39 22.16 16.54
C ASP A 693 -11.53 21.36 17.19
N GLN A 694 -11.60 21.40 18.53
CA GLN A 694 -12.56 20.65 19.35
C GLN A 694 -13.85 21.45 19.60
#